data_AF-A0A2D7I3G3-F1
#
_entry.id   AF-A0A2D7I3G3-F1
#
_cell.length_a   1.000
_cell.length_b   1.000
_cell.length_c   1.000
_cell.angle_alpha   90.00
_cell.angle_beta   90.00
_cell.angle_gamma   90.00
#
_symmetry.space_group_name_H-M   'P 1'
#
loop_
_entity.id
_entity.type
_entity.pdbx_description
1 polymer ?
#
loop_
_entity_poly.entity_id
_entity_poly.type
_entity_poly.pdbx_seq_one_letter_code
_entity_poly.pdbx_strand_id
1 'polypeptide(L)'
;MSESPVKRFGSQTVPSSWRFRGWLFLLTLFSLALRLIHIHWLSEALGDTQIHDAAYYHEMALARESGAGGGDGVPFANQGYILFLQSFYRVFGSEISAVLNLQAVLGSISVFLVGLSARRLFGLDAVGLLAAALLATYVPSIHFDALLLTPSLSLLLSALGVYAFARTFENGKLILLWAMVVGLSIGFSSALRPSQLLLLPFCGLFLIWPALILTWRRTFSVGLVIVTGVALGLSPLLMEQKSRVGEWVPASANAGMNFWTGNHTGASGTYQVSPFGPLPSTQEFEHTIPLERDAFLAEARKRTEDPNLSLRASSWFWLGEAVREIAHDPLSWLKLMGRKGQVLMNHHEPRTNADLALMKSISPVLGWNPVNFGALLFLSALGVVLRRSSDVRILSALLPFVLAPFLTCLLFFVSAEYRNPAAPSLAILGGFGLFRVLTFPRGEPVRIRSVWAKCFAGFALVAVALLAYWPAEARSDAKDRRVYAGALATVGIDGSKPRAMDYARARALLSEPSVSEDPMVMTSALLVESNYAIQFRDQEAALNFIRINQKLWQLDDSALELLGPYLFNRMRESQMIRAAQLCAQPTIRSWKEIHDQLQLMGCQSWNHIGRSLQKGDKRSARLLLMRSESVAPYAVEILAYRGWLEKLNGNDPVPWLERSFKGYPRIGLSALLLARHYLGEEDWFKARQFATVAIGRAPGNRTLVLEARRIQNASPWSRAGQSPGELEELRELLK
;
A
#
# COMPACT_ATOMS: atom_id res chain seq x y z
N MET A 1 61.16 16.94 -9.51
CA MET A 1 60.68 15.86 -10.41
C MET A 1 60.57 14.59 -9.59
N SER A 2 59.37 14.22 -9.15
CA SER A 2 59.04 12.87 -8.68
C SER A 2 57.61 12.58 -9.14
N GLU A 3 57.47 11.78 -10.18
CA GLU A 3 56.19 11.45 -10.79
C GLU A 3 55.38 10.52 -9.87
N SER A 4 54.23 11.00 -9.39
CA SER A 4 53.23 10.17 -8.72
C SER A 4 52.45 9.34 -9.76
N PRO A 5 52.31 8.01 -9.61
CA PRO A 5 51.63 7.19 -10.61
C PRO A 5 50.13 7.11 -10.30
N VAL A 6 49.40 8.20 -10.52
CA VAL A 6 47.94 8.10 -10.73
C VAL A 6 47.60 8.96 -11.96
N LYS A 7 47.61 8.27 -13.11
CA LYS A 7 47.33 8.79 -14.45
C LYS A 7 46.06 9.64 -14.48
N ARG A 8 46.11 10.72 -15.27
CA ARG A 8 44.94 11.53 -15.66
C ARG A 8 43.77 10.62 -16.07
N PHE A 9 42.60 10.88 -15.50
CA PHE A 9 41.34 10.25 -15.90
C PHE A 9 41.11 10.52 -17.41
N GLY A 10 41.28 9.50 -18.25
CA GLY A 10 41.11 9.60 -19.71
C GLY A 10 42.20 8.97 -20.59
N SER A 11 43.35 8.56 -20.05
CA SER A 11 44.34 7.78 -20.80
C SER A 11 44.52 6.37 -20.22
N GLN A 12 43.95 5.40 -20.93
CA GLN A 12 43.98 3.95 -20.68
C GLN A 12 43.08 3.47 -19.52
N THR A 13 41.93 2.91 -19.87
CA THR A 13 41.18 2.04 -18.96
C THR A 13 42.08 0.84 -18.64
N VAL A 14 42.56 0.75 -17.40
CA VAL A 14 43.32 -0.42 -16.97
C VAL A 14 42.42 -1.64 -17.16
N PRO A 15 42.83 -2.70 -17.89
CA PRO A 15 42.04 -3.91 -18.03
C PRO A 15 41.68 -4.46 -16.64
N SER A 16 40.45 -4.95 -16.46
CA SER A 16 40.11 -5.62 -15.19
C SER A 16 40.96 -6.86 -15.01
N SER A 17 41.52 -7.02 -13.80
CA SER A 17 42.25 -8.23 -13.44
C SER A 17 41.30 -9.43 -13.52
N TRP A 18 41.83 -10.60 -13.91
CA TRP A 18 41.02 -11.83 -13.89
C TRP A 18 40.47 -12.11 -12.48
N ARG A 19 41.27 -11.78 -11.46
CA ARG A 19 40.90 -11.86 -10.04
C ARG A 19 39.67 -11.01 -9.72
N PHE A 20 39.62 -9.76 -10.18
CA PHE A 20 38.45 -8.90 -9.99
C PHE A 20 37.20 -9.50 -10.62
N ARG A 21 37.29 -10.00 -11.87
CA ARG A 21 36.14 -10.62 -12.54
C ARG A 21 35.66 -11.86 -11.80
N GLY A 22 36.58 -12.69 -11.31
CA GLY A 22 36.27 -13.88 -10.50
C GLY A 22 35.54 -13.51 -9.21
N TRP A 23 36.08 -12.58 -8.43
CA TRP A 23 35.45 -12.12 -7.18
C TRP A 23 34.11 -11.43 -7.40
N LEU A 24 33.99 -10.62 -8.46
CA LEU A 24 32.73 -9.97 -8.81
C LEU A 24 31.67 -11.01 -9.19
N PHE A 25 32.04 -12.03 -9.95
CA PHE A 25 31.14 -13.14 -10.28
C PHE A 25 30.70 -13.92 -9.03
N LEU A 26 31.62 -14.21 -8.10
CA LEU A 26 31.28 -14.85 -6.83
C LEU A 26 30.32 -14.00 -5.99
N LEU A 27 30.50 -12.68 -5.93
CA LEU A 27 29.55 -11.77 -5.26
C LEU A 27 28.18 -11.76 -5.94
N THR A 28 28.14 -11.85 -7.27
CA THR A 28 26.88 -11.99 -8.02
C THR A 28 26.17 -13.31 -7.73
N LEU A 29 26.92 -14.43 -7.63
CA LEU A 29 26.34 -15.73 -7.24
C LEU A 29 25.88 -15.73 -5.78
N PHE A 30 26.64 -15.10 -4.88
CA PHE A 30 26.23 -14.93 -3.48
C PHE A 30 24.94 -14.10 -3.36
N SER A 31 24.86 -13.00 -4.10
CA SER A 31 23.67 -12.17 -4.26
C SER A 31 22.46 -12.97 -4.73
N LEU A 32 22.65 -13.87 -5.72
CA LEU A 32 21.60 -14.74 -6.23
C LEU A 32 21.15 -15.75 -5.17
N ALA A 33 22.09 -16.38 -4.47
CA ALA A 33 21.79 -17.32 -3.40
C ALA A 33 20.95 -16.66 -2.28
N LEU A 34 21.31 -15.45 -1.84
CA LEU A 34 20.53 -14.71 -0.84
C LEU A 34 19.09 -14.46 -1.29
N ARG A 35 18.87 -14.10 -2.56
CA ARG A 35 17.54 -13.86 -3.12
C ARG A 35 16.72 -15.13 -3.24
N LEU A 36 17.32 -16.22 -3.71
CA LEU A 36 16.64 -17.51 -3.82
C LEU A 36 16.28 -18.09 -2.44
N ILE A 37 17.17 -17.98 -1.45
CA ILE A 37 16.88 -18.36 -0.07
C ILE A 37 15.73 -17.50 0.47
N HIS A 38 15.74 -16.19 0.23
CA HIS A 38 14.65 -15.32 0.65
C HIS A 38 13.31 -15.70 0.03
N ILE A 39 13.26 -15.97 -1.28
CA ILE A 39 12.06 -16.42 -1.99
C ILE A 39 11.57 -17.75 -1.41
N HIS A 40 12.47 -18.69 -1.12
CA HIS A 40 12.12 -19.98 -0.52
C HIS A 40 11.42 -19.81 0.84
N TRP A 41 11.97 -19.02 1.75
CA TRP A 41 11.36 -18.76 3.06
C TRP A 41 9.99 -18.08 2.95
N LEU A 42 9.83 -17.16 2.00
CA LEU A 42 8.52 -16.55 1.74
C LEU A 42 7.53 -17.55 1.15
N SER A 43 7.95 -18.42 0.24
CA SER A 43 7.08 -19.44 -0.35
C SER A 43 6.62 -20.47 0.68
N GLU A 44 7.48 -20.85 1.63
CA GLU A 44 7.10 -21.71 2.75
C GLU A 44 6.00 -21.07 3.62
N ALA A 45 6.20 -19.80 4.00
CA ALA A 45 5.29 -19.08 4.90
C ALA A 45 4.01 -18.58 4.23
N LEU A 46 4.07 -18.16 2.97
CA LEU A 46 3.00 -17.44 2.27
C LEU A 46 2.49 -18.18 1.02
N GLY A 47 3.10 -19.30 0.63
CA GLY A 47 2.81 -19.94 -0.65
C GLY A 47 3.11 -19.01 -1.82
N ASP A 48 2.26 -19.04 -2.83
CA ASP A 48 2.34 -18.13 -3.99
C ASP A 48 1.53 -16.84 -3.77
N THR A 49 0.98 -16.62 -2.57
CA THR A 49 0.09 -15.49 -2.29
C THR A 49 0.82 -14.16 -2.46
N GLN A 50 0.24 -13.29 -3.28
CA GLN A 50 0.62 -11.88 -3.43
C GLN A 50 -0.51 -11.00 -2.90
N ILE A 51 -0.22 -9.74 -2.57
CA ILE A 51 -1.21 -8.79 -2.02
C ILE A 51 -1.14 -7.45 -2.74
N HIS A 52 -2.17 -6.60 -2.57
CA HIS A 52 -2.25 -5.25 -3.16
C HIS A 52 -1.89 -5.22 -4.65
N ASP A 53 -1.02 -4.28 -5.08
CA ASP A 53 -0.60 -4.14 -6.48
C ASP A 53 0.07 -5.40 -7.04
N ALA A 54 0.76 -6.21 -6.22
CA ALA A 54 1.41 -7.43 -6.71
C ALA A 54 0.39 -8.47 -7.17
N ALA A 55 -0.70 -8.65 -6.41
CA ALA A 55 -1.83 -9.47 -6.83
C ALA A 55 -2.52 -8.90 -8.08
N TYR A 56 -2.76 -7.58 -8.09
CA TYR A 56 -3.39 -6.90 -9.22
C TYR A 56 -2.58 -7.05 -10.51
N TYR A 57 -1.25 -6.90 -10.46
CA TYR A 57 -0.40 -7.04 -11.65
C TYR A 57 -0.41 -8.47 -12.20
N HIS A 58 -0.36 -9.48 -11.33
CA HIS A 58 -0.45 -10.88 -11.71
C HIS A 58 -1.76 -11.17 -12.45
N GLU A 59 -2.89 -10.81 -11.85
CA GLU A 59 -4.20 -11.11 -12.39
C GLU A 59 -4.51 -10.32 -13.66
N MET A 60 -4.09 -9.06 -13.75
CA MET A 60 -4.24 -8.29 -14.99
C MET A 60 -3.41 -8.88 -16.12
N ALA A 61 -2.24 -9.47 -15.84
CA ALA A 61 -1.48 -10.18 -16.86
C ALA A 61 -2.21 -11.46 -17.31
N LEU A 62 -2.75 -12.26 -16.38
CA LEU A 62 -3.54 -13.46 -16.71
C LEU A 62 -4.83 -13.14 -17.48
N ALA A 63 -5.54 -12.09 -17.07
CA ALA A 63 -6.78 -11.68 -17.71
C ALA A 63 -6.54 -11.24 -19.16
N ARG A 64 -5.39 -10.62 -19.44
CA ARG A 64 -4.99 -10.29 -20.81
C ARG A 64 -4.61 -11.50 -21.65
N GLU A 65 -3.96 -12.50 -21.03
CA GLU A 65 -3.60 -13.74 -21.73
C GLU A 65 -4.83 -14.56 -22.13
N SER A 66 -5.87 -14.57 -21.29
CA SER A 66 -7.14 -15.24 -21.58
C SER A 66 -8.08 -14.45 -22.50
N GLY A 67 -7.72 -13.22 -22.90
CA GLY A 67 -8.58 -12.33 -23.67
C GLY A 67 -9.80 -11.80 -22.90
N ALA A 68 -9.90 -12.10 -21.60
CA ALA A 68 -11.02 -11.74 -20.74
C ALA A 68 -10.85 -10.37 -20.04
N GLY A 69 -9.63 -9.80 -20.06
CA GLY A 69 -9.31 -8.60 -19.29
C GLY A 69 -8.44 -7.60 -20.03
N GLY A 70 -8.81 -6.34 -19.87
CA GLY A 70 -8.12 -5.20 -20.43
C GLY A 70 -9.10 -4.07 -20.60
N GLY A 71 -9.77 -3.66 -19.52
CA GLY A 71 -10.89 -2.72 -19.57
C GLY A 71 -10.65 -1.57 -20.56
N ASP A 72 -11.68 -1.27 -21.34
CA ASP A 72 -11.66 -0.37 -22.52
C ASP A 72 -11.41 1.11 -22.18
N GLY A 73 -10.89 1.39 -20.98
CA GLY A 73 -10.67 2.73 -20.45
C GLY A 73 -9.19 3.09 -20.28
N VAL A 74 -8.98 4.39 -20.05
CA VAL A 74 -7.68 4.97 -19.71
C VAL A 74 -7.05 4.20 -18.54
N PRO A 75 -5.82 3.68 -18.68
CA PRO A 75 -5.19 2.89 -17.63
C PRO A 75 -4.94 3.73 -16.37
N PHE A 76 -5.31 3.17 -15.21
CA PHE A 76 -5.06 3.80 -13.92
C PHE A 76 -3.77 3.30 -13.26
N ALA A 77 -3.46 2.01 -13.39
CA ALA A 77 -2.21 1.42 -12.91
C ALA A 77 -1.06 1.58 -13.92
N ASN A 78 0.18 1.47 -13.44
CA ASN A 78 1.36 1.39 -14.31
C ASN A 78 1.30 0.13 -15.19
N GLN A 79 1.29 0.31 -16.50
CA GLN A 79 1.01 -0.75 -17.46
C GLN A 79 2.27 -1.53 -17.89
N GLY A 80 3.47 -0.93 -17.78
CA GLY A 80 4.70 -1.57 -18.25
C GLY A 80 5.03 -2.90 -17.56
N TYR A 81 4.71 -3.02 -16.26
CA TYR A 81 4.96 -4.26 -15.52
C TYR A 81 3.95 -5.36 -15.88
N ILE A 82 2.69 -4.99 -16.14
CA ILE A 82 1.68 -5.93 -16.64
C ILE A 82 2.11 -6.50 -18.00
N LEU A 83 2.62 -5.65 -18.91
CA LEU A 83 3.14 -6.10 -20.21
C LEU A 83 4.36 -7.01 -20.08
N PHE A 84 5.24 -6.73 -19.11
CA PHE A 84 6.37 -7.61 -18.80
C PHE A 84 5.90 -8.99 -18.34
N LEU A 85 5.00 -9.06 -17.34
CA LEU A 85 4.44 -10.31 -16.84
C LEU A 85 3.71 -11.07 -17.95
N GLN A 86 2.90 -10.36 -18.73
CA GLN A 86 2.19 -10.93 -19.87
C GLN A 86 3.15 -11.59 -20.86
N SER A 87 4.20 -10.87 -21.26
CA SER A 87 5.21 -11.37 -22.19
C SER A 87 5.95 -12.58 -21.64
N PHE A 88 6.19 -12.61 -20.32
CA PHE A 88 6.79 -13.76 -19.65
C PHE A 88 5.84 -14.96 -19.63
N TYR A 89 4.57 -14.75 -19.27
CA TYR A 89 3.55 -15.81 -19.19
C TYR A 89 3.31 -16.50 -20.53
N ARG A 90 3.38 -15.77 -21.64
CA ARG A 90 3.31 -16.33 -23.01
C ARG A 90 4.38 -17.37 -23.31
N VAL A 91 5.57 -17.22 -22.74
CA VAL A 91 6.75 -18.02 -23.10
C VAL A 91 7.04 -19.09 -22.06
N PHE A 92 6.88 -18.78 -20.78
CA PHE A 92 7.33 -19.62 -19.66
C PHE A 92 6.19 -20.14 -18.77
N GLY A 93 4.93 -19.75 -19.03
CA GLY A 93 3.79 -20.07 -18.18
C GLY A 93 3.60 -19.09 -17.02
N SER A 94 2.50 -19.24 -16.29
CA SER A 94 1.99 -18.28 -15.29
C SER A 94 2.49 -18.48 -13.86
N GLU A 95 3.48 -19.35 -13.64
CA GLU A 95 3.99 -19.65 -12.31
C GLU A 95 4.67 -18.44 -11.66
N ILE A 96 4.21 -18.06 -10.46
CA ILE A 96 4.73 -16.90 -9.71
C ILE A 96 6.20 -17.12 -9.36
N SER A 97 6.55 -18.32 -8.87
CA SER A 97 7.92 -18.70 -8.52
C SER A 97 8.91 -18.51 -9.68
N ALA A 98 8.51 -18.80 -10.93
CA ALA A 98 9.33 -18.61 -12.11
C ALA A 98 9.66 -17.13 -12.35
N VAL A 99 8.67 -16.24 -12.18
CA VAL A 99 8.89 -14.78 -12.27
C VAL A 99 9.81 -14.30 -11.16
N LEU A 100 9.58 -14.73 -9.91
CA LEU A 100 10.42 -14.34 -8.77
C LEU A 100 11.88 -14.79 -8.96
N ASN A 101 12.10 -16.00 -9.48
CA ASN A 101 13.43 -16.50 -9.82
C ASN A 101 14.10 -15.66 -10.92
N LEU A 102 13.36 -15.26 -11.96
CA LEU A 102 13.88 -14.34 -12.96
C LEU A 102 14.26 -12.99 -12.32
N GLN A 103 13.40 -12.42 -11.47
CA GLN A 103 13.71 -11.18 -10.76
C GLN A 103 14.96 -11.31 -9.90
N ALA A 104 15.17 -12.43 -9.21
CA ALA A 104 16.38 -12.70 -8.44
C ALA A 104 17.65 -12.71 -9.31
N VAL A 105 17.56 -13.27 -10.53
CA VAL A 105 18.64 -13.22 -11.53
C VAL A 105 18.90 -11.78 -11.97
N LEU A 106 17.86 -11.02 -12.29
CA LEU A 106 17.99 -9.61 -12.71
C LEU A 106 18.56 -8.71 -11.61
N GLY A 107 18.14 -8.91 -10.36
CA GLY A 107 18.70 -8.25 -9.18
C GLY A 107 20.18 -8.56 -9.00
N SER A 108 20.60 -9.80 -9.28
CA SER A 108 22.02 -10.21 -9.20
C SER A 108 22.86 -9.69 -10.37
N ILE A 109 22.30 -9.58 -11.57
CA ILE A 109 22.94 -8.87 -12.70
C ILE A 109 23.17 -7.39 -12.35
N SER A 110 22.24 -6.76 -11.61
CA SER A 110 22.39 -5.38 -11.14
C SER A 110 23.63 -5.22 -10.24
N VAL A 111 23.91 -6.19 -9.36
CA VAL A 111 25.13 -6.23 -8.53
C VAL A 111 26.39 -6.27 -9.40
N PHE A 112 26.39 -7.10 -10.45
CA PHE A 112 27.50 -7.18 -11.38
C PHE A 112 27.76 -5.84 -12.10
N LEU A 113 26.70 -5.23 -12.64
CA LEU A 113 26.77 -3.93 -13.32
C LEU A 113 27.25 -2.80 -12.40
N VAL A 114 26.82 -2.80 -11.13
CA VAL A 114 27.28 -1.84 -10.11
C VAL A 114 28.77 -2.00 -9.83
N GLY A 115 29.25 -3.23 -9.63
CA GLY A 115 30.68 -3.47 -9.43
C GLY A 115 31.53 -3.05 -10.62
N LEU A 116 31.07 -3.33 -11.84
CA LEU A 116 31.73 -2.87 -13.07
C LEU A 116 31.73 -1.33 -13.19
N SER A 117 30.63 -0.68 -12.83
CA SER A 117 30.48 0.78 -12.89
C SER A 117 31.41 1.46 -11.90
N ALA A 118 31.41 1.02 -10.64
CA ALA A 118 32.28 1.54 -9.60
C ALA A 118 33.77 1.37 -9.94
N ARG A 119 34.17 0.17 -10.36
CA ARG A 119 35.55 -0.11 -10.77
C ARG A 119 35.99 0.77 -11.94
N ARG A 120 35.09 1.04 -12.90
CA ARG A 120 35.35 1.91 -14.04
C ARG A 120 35.46 3.39 -13.65
N LEU A 121 34.55 3.86 -12.80
CA LEU A 121 34.48 5.25 -12.37
C LEU A 121 35.60 5.64 -11.40
N PHE A 122 36.16 4.70 -10.65
CA PHE A 122 37.24 4.98 -9.69
C PHE A 122 38.59 4.36 -10.07
N GLY A 123 38.64 3.46 -11.06
CA GLY A 123 39.86 2.80 -11.52
C GLY A 123 40.43 1.75 -10.55
N LEU A 124 39.66 1.35 -9.52
CA LEU A 124 40.11 0.49 -8.44
C LEU A 124 39.23 -0.76 -8.33
N ASP A 125 39.84 -1.93 -8.39
CA ASP A 125 39.14 -3.22 -8.30
C ASP A 125 38.43 -3.35 -6.93
N ALA A 126 39.06 -2.91 -5.84
CA ALA A 126 38.48 -2.93 -4.49
C ALA A 126 37.19 -2.10 -4.38
N VAL A 127 37.15 -0.92 -5.00
CA VAL A 127 35.95 -0.07 -4.99
C VAL A 127 34.79 -0.75 -5.73
N GLY A 128 35.09 -1.44 -6.83
CA GLY A 128 34.11 -2.26 -7.54
C GLY A 128 33.55 -3.40 -6.70
N LEU A 129 34.41 -4.15 -6.02
CA LEU A 129 33.98 -5.26 -5.16
C LEU A 129 33.18 -4.77 -3.94
N LEU A 130 33.57 -3.66 -3.31
CA LEU A 130 32.83 -3.09 -2.19
C LEU A 130 31.46 -2.56 -2.62
N ALA A 131 31.37 -1.88 -3.77
CA ALA A 131 30.09 -1.43 -4.30
C ALA A 131 29.15 -2.61 -4.62
N ALA A 132 29.69 -3.67 -5.22
CA ALA A 132 28.94 -4.90 -5.48
C ALA A 132 28.49 -5.57 -4.18
N ALA A 133 29.37 -5.69 -3.17
CA ALA A 133 29.03 -6.26 -1.88
C ALA A 133 27.92 -5.47 -1.17
N LEU A 134 28.01 -4.13 -1.17
CA LEU A 134 26.98 -3.27 -0.58
C LEU A 134 25.60 -3.51 -1.21
N LEU A 135 25.51 -3.58 -2.55
CA LEU A 135 24.23 -3.84 -3.22
C LEU A 135 23.78 -5.31 -3.08
N ALA A 136 24.72 -6.26 -3.05
CA ALA A 136 24.45 -7.68 -2.89
C ALA A 136 23.72 -7.99 -1.57
N THR A 137 24.05 -7.24 -0.51
CA THR A 137 23.50 -7.40 0.83
C THR A 137 22.55 -6.27 1.23
N TYR A 138 22.12 -5.43 0.29
CA TYR A 138 21.19 -4.34 0.55
C TYR A 138 19.77 -4.89 0.72
N VAL A 139 19.26 -4.87 1.95
CA VAL A 139 18.00 -5.55 2.31
C VAL A 139 16.79 -5.14 1.47
N PRO A 140 16.54 -3.84 1.23
CA PRO A 140 15.39 -3.43 0.43
C PRO A 140 15.40 -3.95 -1.01
N SER A 141 16.57 -4.11 -1.66
CA SER A 141 16.60 -4.67 -3.02
C SER A 141 16.26 -6.16 -3.02
N ILE A 142 16.75 -6.92 -2.03
CA ILE A 142 16.43 -8.35 -1.88
C ILE A 142 14.93 -8.54 -1.60
N HIS A 143 14.34 -7.70 -0.73
CA HIS A 143 12.91 -7.71 -0.40
C HIS A 143 12.01 -7.59 -1.64
N PHE A 144 12.30 -6.63 -2.53
CA PHE A 144 11.44 -6.43 -3.70
C PHE A 144 11.58 -7.51 -4.77
N ASP A 145 12.68 -8.27 -4.80
CA ASP A 145 12.87 -9.35 -5.77
C ASP A 145 11.88 -10.52 -5.55
N ALA A 146 11.32 -10.64 -4.33
CA ALA A 146 10.32 -11.65 -3.97
C ALA A 146 8.85 -11.18 -4.08
N LEU A 147 8.61 -9.99 -4.64
CA LEU A 147 7.28 -9.45 -4.88
C LEU A 147 7.08 -9.21 -6.37
N LEU A 148 5.86 -9.46 -6.88
CA LEU A 148 5.51 -9.14 -8.27
C LEU A 148 5.31 -7.63 -8.46
N LEU A 149 6.38 -6.86 -8.35
CA LEU A 149 6.38 -5.41 -8.42
C LEU A 149 7.48 -4.88 -9.34
N THR A 150 7.33 -3.61 -9.72
CA THR A 150 8.29 -2.88 -10.57
C THR A 150 9.74 -2.73 -10.04
N PRO A 151 10.05 -2.69 -8.72
CA PRO A 151 11.38 -2.28 -8.27
C PRO A 151 12.54 -3.15 -8.75
N SER A 152 12.34 -4.45 -8.96
CA SER A 152 13.39 -5.38 -9.42
C SER A 152 13.88 -5.02 -10.82
N LEU A 153 12.95 -4.75 -11.74
CA LEU A 153 13.26 -4.27 -13.08
C LEU A 153 13.80 -2.83 -13.08
N SER A 154 13.22 -1.95 -12.26
CA SER A 154 13.72 -0.58 -12.12
C SER A 154 15.16 -0.53 -11.58
N LEU A 155 15.54 -1.45 -10.69
CA LEU A 155 16.90 -1.58 -10.18
C LEU A 155 17.88 -1.96 -11.30
N LEU A 156 17.54 -2.97 -12.11
CA LEU A 156 18.34 -3.38 -13.26
C LEU A 156 18.51 -2.26 -14.27
N LEU A 157 17.41 -1.59 -14.66
CA LEU A 157 17.43 -0.50 -15.62
C LEU A 157 18.21 0.70 -15.09
N SER A 158 18.16 0.98 -13.79
CA SER A 158 19.00 1.99 -13.15
C SER A 158 20.47 1.60 -13.17
N ALA A 159 20.83 0.36 -12.80
CA ALA A 159 22.22 -0.13 -12.84
C ALA A 159 22.81 -0.13 -14.26
N LEU A 160 22.02 -0.56 -15.26
CA LEU A 160 22.38 -0.51 -16.67
C LEU A 160 22.51 0.94 -17.16
N GLY A 161 21.57 1.80 -16.77
CA GLY A 161 21.59 3.22 -17.10
C GLY A 161 22.83 3.92 -16.56
N VAL A 162 23.19 3.70 -15.29
CA VAL A 162 24.42 4.24 -14.67
C VAL A 162 25.65 3.72 -15.41
N TYR A 163 25.72 2.41 -15.67
CA TYR A 163 26.83 1.81 -16.40
C TYR A 163 27.00 2.43 -17.79
N ALA A 164 25.92 2.54 -18.56
CA ALA A 164 25.92 3.11 -19.90
C ALA A 164 26.24 4.61 -19.87
N PHE A 165 25.71 5.36 -18.90
CA PHE A 165 25.95 6.79 -18.78
C PHE A 165 27.40 7.10 -18.38
N ALA A 166 28.00 6.29 -17.49
CA ALA A 166 29.43 6.36 -17.21
C ALA A 166 30.27 6.20 -18.51
N ARG A 167 29.84 5.32 -19.44
CA ARG A 167 30.51 5.09 -20.72
C ARG A 167 30.38 6.26 -21.69
N THR A 168 29.35 7.12 -21.56
CA THR A 168 29.23 8.30 -22.43
C THR A 168 30.28 9.37 -22.13
N PHE A 169 30.87 9.36 -20.94
CA PHE A 169 31.97 10.26 -20.56
C PHE A 169 33.35 9.76 -20.98
N GLU A 170 33.45 8.55 -21.51
CA GLU A 170 34.70 8.00 -22.05
C GLU A 170 34.90 8.40 -23.52
N ASN A 171 36.15 8.49 -23.97
CA ASN A 171 36.47 8.67 -25.38
C ASN A 171 36.47 7.30 -26.08
N GLY A 172 35.53 7.08 -27.00
CA GLY A 172 35.45 5.83 -27.74
C GLY A 172 34.43 5.84 -28.87
N LYS A 173 34.63 4.95 -29.86
CA LYS A 173 33.78 4.83 -31.06
C LYS A 173 32.31 4.45 -30.74
N LEU A 174 32.07 3.82 -29.59
CA LEU A 174 30.75 3.31 -29.19
C LEU A 174 29.93 4.30 -28.34
N ILE A 175 30.32 5.57 -28.25
CA ILE A 175 29.63 6.54 -27.39
C ILE A 175 28.13 6.67 -27.70
N LEU A 176 27.75 6.73 -28.98
CA LEU A 176 26.35 6.87 -29.39
C LEU A 176 25.55 5.59 -29.08
N LEU A 177 26.18 4.41 -29.15
CA LEU A 177 25.55 3.17 -28.70
C LEU A 177 25.24 3.22 -27.21
N TRP A 178 26.18 3.68 -26.38
CA TRP A 178 25.93 3.83 -24.94
C TRP A 178 24.89 4.90 -24.63
N ALA A 179 24.86 6.00 -25.40
CA ALA A 179 23.80 7.00 -25.32
C ALA A 179 22.41 6.40 -25.62
N MET A 180 22.32 5.52 -26.62
CA MET A 180 21.10 4.78 -26.94
C MET A 180 20.69 3.86 -25.79
N VAL A 181 21.62 3.13 -25.18
CA VAL A 181 21.35 2.27 -24.02
C VAL A 181 20.86 3.09 -22.81
N VAL A 182 21.41 4.29 -22.57
CA VAL A 182 20.90 5.22 -21.54
C VAL A 182 19.45 5.59 -21.85
N GLY A 183 19.16 6.01 -23.08
CA GLY A 183 17.82 6.37 -23.51
C GLY A 183 16.83 5.22 -23.35
N LEU A 184 17.17 4.02 -23.84
CA LEU A 184 16.33 2.82 -23.70
C LEU A 184 16.09 2.47 -22.22
N SER A 185 17.12 2.58 -21.37
CA SER A 185 16.98 2.32 -19.94
C SER A 185 16.01 3.29 -19.27
N ILE A 186 16.07 4.58 -19.61
CA ILE A 186 15.12 5.60 -19.14
C ILE A 186 13.72 5.33 -19.69
N GLY A 187 13.60 4.99 -20.98
CA GLY A 187 12.32 4.70 -21.63
C GLY A 187 11.60 3.51 -21.00
N PHE A 188 12.27 2.36 -20.87
CA PHE A 188 11.70 1.19 -20.20
C PHE A 188 11.43 1.45 -18.71
N SER A 189 12.30 2.18 -18.01
CA SER A 189 12.07 2.52 -16.59
C SER A 189 10.84 3.42 -16.43
N SER A 190 10.64 4.34 -17.37
CA SER A 190 9.46 5.22 -17.43
C SER A 190 8.17 4.45 -17.74
N ALA A 191 8.26 3.36 -18.52
CA ALA A 191 7.12 2.47 -18.75
C ALA A 191 6.70 1.72 -17.48
N LEU A 192 7.64 1.38 -16.61
CA LEU A 192 7.37 0.78 -15.29
C LEU A 192 6.82 1.82 -14.31
N ARG A 193 7.42 3.01 -14.28
CA ARG A 193 7.02 4.14 -13.43
C ARG A 193 7.23 5.46 -14.16
N PRO A 194 6.16 6.21 -14.50
CA PRO A 194 6.27 7.43 -15.31
C PRO A 194 7.22 8.50 -14.74
N SER A 195 7.38 8.55 -13.41
CA SER A 195 8.28 9.49 -12.74
C SER A 195 9.76 9.29 -13.08
N GLN A 196 10.16 8.12 -13.59
CA GLN A 196 11.52 7.85 -14.04
C GLN A 196 11.90 8.65 -15.28
N LEU A 197 10.93 9.29 -15.95
CA LEU A 197 11.18 10.23 -17.03
C LEU A 197 11.97 11.46 -16.54
N LEU A 198 11.96 11.76 -15.24
CA LEU A 198 12.81 12.78 -14.61
C LEU A 198 14.31 12.50 -14.80
N LEU A 199 14.72 11.26 -15.09
CA LEU A 199 16.12 10.96 -15.44
C LEU A 199 16.57 11.69 -16.69
N LEU A 200 15.67 11.96 -17.65
CA LEU A 200 16.01 12.62 -18.91
C LEU A 200 16.56 14.05 -18.69
N PRO A 201 15.83 14.99 -18.03
CA PRO A 201 16.36 16.33 -17.77
C PRO A 201 17.60 16.32 -16.87
N PHE A 202 17.70 15.41 -15.89
CA PHE A 202 18.92 15.30 -15.07
C PHE A 202 20.12 14.79 -15.88
N CYS A 203 19.97 13.73 -16.67
CA CYS A 203 21.05 13.26 -17.55
C CYS A 203 21.46 14.37 -18.53
N GLY A 204 20.52 15.15 -19.08
CA GLY A 204 20.81 16.33 -19.90
C GLY A 204 21.63 17.38 -19.16
N LEU A 205 21.20 17.78 -17.95
CA LEU A 205 21.93 18.75 -17.11
C LEU A 205 23.35 18.28 -16.78
N PHE A 206 23.50 17.01 -16.40
CA PHE A 206 24.79 16.44 -16.00
C PHE A 206 25.66 15.98 -17.17
N LEU A 207 25.14 15.97 -18.40
CA LEU A 207 25.95 15.95 -19.62
C LEU A 207 26.56 17.32 -19.91
N ILE A 208 25.82 18.41 -19.65
CA ILE A 208 26.25 19.79 -19.90
C ILE A 208 27.22 20.30 -18.82
N TRP A 209 27.03 19.92 -17.55
CA TRP A 209 27.91 20.34 -16.46
C TRP A 209 29.41 20.04 -16.75
N PRO A 210 29.81 18.81 -17.13
CA PRO A 210 31.18 18.53 -17.54
C PRO A 210 31.47 18.95 -18.99
N ALA A 211 30.52 19.53 -19.74
CA ALA A 211 30.73 19.99 -21.12
C ALA A 211 31.65 21.21 -21.24
N LEU A 212 32.15 21.76 -20.13
CA LEU A 212 33.41 22.53 -20.12
C LEU A 212 34.62 21.68 -20.58
N ILE A 213 34.44 20.37 -20.78
CA ILE A 213 35.47 19.39 -21.20
C ILE A 213 35.08 18.63 -22.48
N LEU A 214 33.83 18.70 -22.95
CA LEU A 214 33.34 18.07 -24.19
C LEU A 214 32.95 19.14 -25.22
N THR A 215 33.05 18.85 -26.52
CA THR A 215 32.59 19.79 -27.56
C THR A 215 31.06 19.85 -27.57
N TRP A 216 30.49 21.05 -27.75
CA TRP A 216 29.03 21.27 -27.82
C TRP A 216 28.32 20.33 -28.82
N ARG A 217 28.92 20.13 -30.00
CA ARG A 217 28.41 19.19 -31.02
C ARG A 217 28.27 17.78 -30.48
N ARG A 218 29.24 17.30 -29.71
CA ARG A 218 29.23 15.95 -29.12
C ARG A 218 28.17 15.83 -28.04
N THR A 219 28.05 16.82 -27.15
CA THR A 219 27.02 16.85 -26.11
C THR A 219 25.62 16.82 -26.74
N PHE A 220 25.41 17.60 -27.81
CA PHE A 220 24.15 17.62 -28.55
C PHE A 220 23.83 16.26 -29.20
N SER A 221 24.79 15.63 -29.91
CA SER A 221 24.57 14.31 -30.52
C SER A 221 24.25 13.22 -29.48
N VAL A 222 24.94 13.21 -28.34
CA VAL A 222 24.66 12.27 -27.24
C VAL A 222 23.28 12.52 -26.66
N GLY A 223 22.93 13.79 -26.39
CA GLY A 223 21.61 14.16 -25.89
C GLY A 223 20.47 13.74 -26.83
N LEU A 224 20.63 13.99 -28.13
CA LEU A 224 19.64 13.59 -29.14
C LEU A 224 19.45 12.07 -29.17
N VAL A 225 20.54 11.30 -29.15
CA VAL A 225 20.47 9.83 -29.16
C VAL A 225 19.84 9.27 -27.88
N ILE A 226 20.07 9.91 -26.72
CA ILE A 226 19.35 9.56 -25.47
C ILE A 226 17.86 9.79 -25.66
N VAL A 227 17.43 10.95 -26.18
CA VAL A 227 16.01 11.25 -26.43
C VAL A 227 15.40 10.23 -27.39
N THR A 228 16.10 9.85 -28.47
CA THR A 228 15.67 8.79 -29.38
C THR A 228 15.50 7.46 -28.65
N GLY A 229 16.46 7.07 -27.81
CA GLY A 229 16.36 5.85 -27.02
C GLY A 229 15.19 5.87 -26.03
N VAL A 230 14.88 7.02 -25.41
CA VAL A 230 13.70 7.17 -24.54
C VAL A 230 12.42 6.94 -25.34
N ALA A 231 12.30 7.57 -26.51
CA ALA A 231 11.14 7.40 -27.38
C ALA A 231 10.97 5.94 -27.84
N LEU A 232 12.08 5.27 -28.20
CA LEU A 232 12.06 3.84 -28.58
C LEU A 232 11.75 2.90 -27.41
N GLY A 233 12.22 3.20 -26.20
CA GLY A 233 11.93 2.38 -25.01
C GLY A 233 10.48 2.51 -24.55
N LEU A 234 9.88 3.71 -24.71
CA LEU A 234 8.47 3.96 -24.38
C LEU A 234 7.50 3.54 -25.48
N SER A 235 7.94 3.42 -26.73
CA SER A 235 7.04 3.18 -27.86
C SER A 235 6.20 1.91 -27.74
N PRO A 236 6.69 0.74 -27.24
CA PRO A 236 5.85 -0.46 -27.15
C PRO A 236 4.64 -0.24 -26.25
N LEU A 237 4.84 0.44 -25.12
CA LEU A 237 3.78 0.79 -24.19
C LEU A 237 2.76 1.74 -24.82
N LEU A 238 3.25 2.83 -25.43
CA LEU A 238 2.38 3.85 -26.00
C LEU A 238 1.59 3.32 -27.20
N MET A 239 2.19 2.44 -28.01
CA MET A 239 1.53 1.78 -29.13
C MET A 239 0.45 0.81 -28.65
N GLU A 240 0.73 -0.01 -27.64
CA GLU A 240 -0.27 -0.91 -27.03
C GLU A 240 -1.44 -0.11 -26.46
N GLN A 241 -1.16 0.93 -25.68
CA GLN A 241 -2.20 1.76 -25.07
C GLN A 241 -3.05 2.46 -26.13
N LYS A 242 -2.43 3.01 -27.18
CA LYS A 242 -3.16 3.63 -28.27
C LYS A 242 -4.08 2.64 -28.99
N SER A 243 -3.58 1.42 -29.25
CA SER A 243 -4.37 0.38 -29.92
C SER A 243 -5.58 -0.05 -29.10
N ARG A 244 -5.49 -0.01 -27.76
CA ARG A 244 -6.58 -0.40 -26.85
C ARG A 244 -7.57 0.74 -26.56
N VAL A 245 -7.07 1.93 -26.25
CA VAL A 245 -7.89 3.05 -25.77
C VAL A 245 -8.34 3.98 -26.91
N GLY A 246 -7.70 3.89 -28.08
CA GLY A 246 -7.97 4.77 -29.23
C GLY A 246 -7.33 6.16 -29.13
N GLU A 247 -6.78 6.54 -27.97
CA GLU A 247 -6.07 7.80 -27.73
C GLU A 247 -4.66 7.62 -27.17
N TRP A 248 -3.80 8.63 -27.35
CA TRP A 248 -2.48 8.66 -26.74
C TRP A 248 -2.59 9.05 -25.27
N VAL A 249 -2.49 8.06 -24.38
CA VAL A 249 -2.47 8.28 -22.93
C VAL A 249 -1.03 8.39 -22.44
N PRO A 250 -0.66 9.43 -21.68
CA PRO A 250 0.62 9.47 -20.98
C PRO A 250 0.62 8.43 -19.85
N ALA A 251 1.08 7.22 -20.13
CA ALA A 251 1.32 6.08 -19.23
C ALA A 251 0.19 5.63 -18.27
N SER A 252 -0.35 6.49 -17.41
CA SER A 252 -1.47 6.23 -16.49
C SER A 252 -2.18 7.51 -16.02
N ALA A 253 -3.49 7.42 -15.70
CA ALA A 253 -4.31 8.51 -15.18
C ALA A 253 -4.34 8.59 -13.64
N ASN A 254 -3.24 8.29 -12.96
CA ASN A 254 -3.12 8.32 -11.50
C ASN A 254 -2.19 9.44 -10.97
N ALA A 255 -1.56 10.22 -11.85
CA ALA A 255 -0.56 11.22 -11.44
C ALA A 255 -1.15 12.30 -10.51
N GLY A 256 -2.32 12.83 -10.83
CA GLY A 256 -2.95 13.87 -10.01
C GLY A 256 -3.44 13.36 -8.66
N MET A 257 -3.99 12.15 -8.62
CA MET A 257 -4.33 11.46 -7.38
C MET A 257 -3.10 11.25 -6.50
N ASN A 258 -2.01 10.71 -7.05
CA ASN A 258 -0.78 10.48 -6.31
C ASN A 258 -0.17 11.78 -5.80
N PHE A 259 -0.26 12.85 -6.60
CA PHE A 259 0.21 14.18 -6.22
C PHE A 259 -0.63 14.74 -5.06
N TRP A 260 -1.95 14.63 -5.13
CA TRP A 260 -2.84 15.04 -4.05
C TRP A 260 -2.61 14.22 -2.77
N THR A 261 -2.57 12.89 -2.87
CA THR A 261 -2.30 11.98 -1.73
C THR A 261 -1.00 12.34 -1.00
N GLY A 262 0.01 12.79 -1.75
CA GLY A 262 1.29 13.21 -1.20
C GLY A 262 1.32 14.63 -0.64
N ASN A 263 0.40 15.52 -1.02
CA ASN A 263 0.53 16.97 -0.77
C ASN A 263 -0.73 17.65 -0.20
N HIS A 264 -1.82 16.93 0.01
CA HIS A 264 -3.03 17.48 0.62
C HIS A 264 -2.79 17.92 2.07
N THR A 265 -3.69 18.75 2.57
CA THR A 265 -3.71 19.22 3.96
C THR A 265 -3.88 18.02 4.88
N GLY A 266 -2.92 17.82 5.78
CA GLY A 266 -2.88 16.64 6.66
C GLY A 266 -2.15 15.43 6.08
N ALA A 267 -1.56 15.52 4.89
CA ALA A 267 -0.75 14.44 4.33
C ALA A 267 0.42 14.08 5.27
N SER A 268 0.70 12.78 5.38
CA SER A 268 1.73 12.27 6.30
C SER A 268 3.17 12.36 5.76
N GLY A 269 3.32 12.57 4.44
CA GLY A 269 4.60 12.45 3.72
C GLY A 269 4.93 11.04 3.23
N THR A 270 4.17 10.03 3.67
CA THR A 270 4.20 8.64 3.17
C THR A 270 2.88 8.30 2.49
N TYR A 271 2.85 7.23 1.70
CA TYR A 271 1.60 6.77 1.10
C TYR A 271 0.55 6.43 2.19
N GLN A 272 -0.68 6.91 1.97
CA GLN A 272 -1.83 6.65 2.80
C GLN A 272 -3.02 6.39 1.87
N VAL A 273 -3.90 5.47 2.29
CA VAL A 273 -5.15 5.24 1.59
C VAL A 273 -6.04 6.46 1.77
N SER A 274 -6.81 6.81 0.73
CA SER A 274 -7.71 7.96 0.79
C SER A 274 -8.73 7.89 1.94
N PRO A 275 -9.05 9.02 2.59
CA PRO A 275 -10.03 9.07 3.68
C PRO A 275 -11.49 8.99 3.22
N PHE A 276 -11.78 9.04 1.91
CA PHE A 276 -13.14 9.11 1.33
C PHE A 276 -13.51 7.92 0.45
N GLY A 277 -12.70 6.85 0.43
CA GLY A 277 -13.03 5.64 -0.35
C GLY A 277 -14.19 4.84 0.21
N PRO A 278 -14.98 4.16 -0.65
CA PRO A 278 -16.01 3.24 -0.17
C PRO A 278 -15.38 2.14 0.68
N LEU A 279 -16.14 1.63 1.65
CA LEU A 279 -15.73 0.48 2.45
C LEU A 279 -15.51 -0.71 1.50
N PRO A 280 -14.29 -1.28 1.41
CA PRO A 280 -14.10 -2.53 0.69
C PRO A 280 -15.00 -3.58 1.34
N SER A 281 -15.69 -4.39 0.54
CA SER A 281 -16.60 -5.41 1.04
C SER A 281 -15.87 -6.33 2.04
N THR A 282 -16.56 -6.74 3.10
CA THR A 282 -16.00 -7.66 4.10
C THR A 282 -16.01 -9.12 3.62
N GLN A 283 -16.60 -9.37 2.46
CA GLN A 283 -16.84 -10.72 1.93
C GLN A 283 -15.75 -11.17 0.96
N GLU A 284 -15.09 -10.25 0.25
CA GLU A 284 -14.16 -10.57 -0.83
C GLU A 284 -12.81 -9.86 -0.67
N PHE A 285 -11.78 -10.45 -1.28
CA PHE A 285 -10.47 -9.82 -1.39
C PHE A 285 -10.52 -8.79 -2.52
N GLU A 286 -10.45 -7.50 -2.17
CA GLU A 286 -10.50 -6.41 -3.15
C GLU A 286 -9.13 -5.78 -3.40
N HIS A 287 -8.84 -5.52 -4.68
CA HIS A 287 -7.62 -4.85 -5.08
C HIS A 287 -7.65 -3.36 -4.72
N THR A 288 -6.55 -2.89 -4.13
CA THR A 288 -6.40 -1.49 -3.72
C THR A 288 -6.48 -0.53 -4.90
N ILE A 289 -5.89 -0.88 -6.05
CA ILE A 289 -5.84 -0.01 -7.24
C ILE A 289 -7.24 0.35 -7.79
N PRO A 290 -8.13 -0.61 -8.16
CA PRO A 290 -9.49 -0.31 -8.60
C PRO A 290 -10.32 0.42 -7.54
N LEU A 291 -10.19 0.03 -6.27
CA LEU A 291 -10.91 0.68 -5.18
C LEU A 291 -10.54 2.15 -5.05
N GLU A 292 -9.24 2.48 -5.06
CA GLU A 292 -8.77 3.86 -5.01
C GLU A 292 -9.16 4.63 -6.27
N ARG A 293 -9.04 4.03 -7.46
CA ARG A 293 -9.51 4.62 -8.72
C ARG A 293 -10.96 5.06 -8.60
N ASP A 294 -11.83 4.16 -8.16
CA ASP A 294 -13.27 4.38 -8.11
C ASP A 294 -13.64 5.36 -7.01
N ALA A 295 -12.96 5.31 -5.87
CA ALA A 295 -13.07 6.30 -4.79
C ALA A 295 -12.77 7.73 -5.26
N PHE A 296 -11.59 7.93 -5.85
CA PHE A 296 -11.15 9.25 -6.31
C PHE A 296 -11.99 9.76 -7.48
N LEU A 297 -12.46 8.87 -8.36
CA LEU A 297 -13.36 9.23 -9.44
C LEU A 297 -14.74 9.65 -8.91
N ALA A 298 -15.33 8.86 -8.01
CA ALA A 298 -16.64 9.15 -7.42
C ALA A 298 -16.64 10.47 -6.64
N GLU A 299 -15.60 10.70 -5.83
CA GLU A 299 -15.47 11.94 -5.07
C GLU A 299 -15.23 13.15 -5.99
N ALA A 300 -14.43 13.01 -7.05
CA ALA A 300 -14.26 14.07 -8.03
C ALA A 300 -15.59 14.44 -8.70
N ARG A 301 -16.34 13.44 -9.20
CA ARG A 301 -17.67 13.64 -9.82
C ARG A 301 -18.64 14.36 -8.91
N LYS A 302 -18.62 14.01 -7.62
CA LYS A 302 -19.44 14.66 -6.61
C LYS A 302 -19.05 16.13 -6.41
N ARG A 303 -17.76 16.45 -6.32
CA ARG A 303 -17.27 17.82 -6.10
C ARG A 303 -17.38 18.73 -7.32
N THR A 304 -17.32 18.15 -8.53
CA THR A 304 -17.48 18.89 -9.78
C THR A 304 -18.93 18.94 -10.25
N GLU A 305 -19.85 18.23 -9.58
CA GLU A 305 -21.24 18.06 -10.00
C GLU A 305 -21.37 17.50 -11.44
N ASP A 306 -20.36 16.74 -11.90
CA ASP A 306 -20.30 16.15 -13.23
C ASP A 306 -20.28 14.62 -13.10
N PRO A 307 -21.41 13.93 -13.31
CA PRO A 307 -21.47 12.47 -13.22
C PRO A 307 -20.69 11.75 -14.33
N ASN A 308 -20.35 12.44 -15.42
CA ASN A 308 -19.67 11.89 -16.60
C ASN A 308 -18.17 12.19 -16.64
N LEU A 309 -17.61 12.78 -15.57
CA LEU A 309 -16.19 13.09 -15.48
C LEU A 309 -15.33 11.84 -15.80
N SER A 310 -14.37 12.00 -16.72
CA SER A 310 -13.46 10.93 -17.12
C SER A 310 -12.33 10.74 -16.10
N LEU A 311 -11.64 9.58 -16.12
CA LEU A 311 -10.47 9.34 -15.27
C LEU A 311 -9.35 10.38 -15.50
N ARG A 312 -9.13 10.76 -16.76
CA ARG A 312 -8.17 11.81 -17.11
C ARG A 312 -8.55 13.15 -16.51
N ALA A 313 -9.82 13.55 -16.62
CA ALA A 313 -10.33 14.79 -16.05
C ALA A 313 -10.28 14.77 -14.50
N SER A 314 -10.60 13.63 -13.88
CA SER A 314 -10.44 13.42 -12.44
C SER A 314 -8.98 13.60 -11.99
N SER A 315 -8.00 13.06 -12.74
CA SER A 315 -6.58 13.29 -12.44
C SER A 315 -6.21 14.78 -12.48
N TRP A 316 -6.68 15.55 -13.48
CA TRP A 316 -6.44 16.99 -13.53
C TRP A 316 -7.13 17.75 -12.39
N PHE A 317 -8.35 17.35 -12.03
CA PHE A 317 -9.08 17.90 -10.89
C PHE A 317 -8.27 17.76 -9.59
N TRP A 318 -7.77 16.56 -9.29
CA TRP A 318 -6.99 16.30 -8.07
C TRP A 318 -5.63 17.01 -8.05
N LEU A 319 -4.98 17.15 -9.20
CA LEU A 319 -3.79 17.99 -9.31
C LEU A 319 -4.12 19.46 -8.96
N GLY A 320 -5.23 19.97 -9.47
CA GLY A 320 -5.71 21.32 -9.19
C GLY A 320 -6.11 21.54 -7.73
N GLU A 321 -6.76 20.56 -7.09
CA GLU A 321 -7.05 20.57 -5.64
C GLU A 321 -5.76 20.65 -4.83
N ALA A 322 -4.77 19.81 -5.14
CA ALA A 322 -3.50 19.79 -4.41
C ALA A 322 -2.79 21.15 -4.50
N VAL A 323 -2.74 21.75 -5.70
CA VAL A 323 -2.14 23.07 -5.91
C VAL A 323 -2.91 24.16 -5.16
N ARG A 324 -4.25 24.10 -5.14
CA ARG A 324 -5.08 25.04 -4.36
C ARG A 324 -4.81 24.93 -2.85
N GLU A 325 -4.72 23.72 -2.32
CA GLU A 325 -4.41 23.50 -0.90
C GLU A 325 -3.00 24.00 -0.55
N ILE A 326 -2.00 23.74 -1.39
CA ILE A 326 -0.64 24.28 -1.22
C ILE A 326 -0.63 25.81 -1.24
N ALA A 327 -1.37 26.43 -2.17
CA ALA A 327 -1.45 27.88 -2.28
C ALA A 327 -2.17 28.52 -1.08
N HIS A 328 -3.11 27.79 -0.46
CA HIS A 328 -3.84 28.25 0.71
C HIS A 328 -2.99 28.24 1.99
N ASP A 329 -2.15 27.22 2.19
CA ASP A 329 -1.22 27.12 3.34
C ASP A 329 0.18 26.61 2.93
N PRO A 330 1.01 27.50 2.34
CA PRO A 330 2.34 27.12 1.89
C PRO A 330 3.29 26.77 3.04
N LEU A 331 3.06 27.28 4.26
CA LEU A 331 3.91 26.99 5.40
C LEU A 331 3.71 25.55 5.89
N SER A 332 2.47 25.07 5.95
CA SER A 332 2.20 23.66 6.25
C SER A 332 2.74 22.73 5.17
N TRP A 333 2.68 23.13 3.90
CA TRP A 333 3.32 22.37 2.82
C TRP A 333 4.85 22.35 2.94
N LEU A 334 5.50 23.47 3.32
CA LEU A 334 6.94 23.50 3.57
C LEU A 334 7.34 22.59 4.75
N LYS A 335 6.54 22.56 5.84
CA LYS A 335 6.73 21.62 6.95
C LYS A 335 6.60 20.16 6.47
N LEU A 336 5.63 19.88 5.60
CA LEU A 336 5.46 18.58 4.96
C LEU A 336 6.67 18.20 4.10
N MET A 337 7.23 19.14 3.31
CA MET A 337 8.47 18.90 2.56
C MET A 337 9.64 18.57 3.49
N GLY A 338 9.76 19.25 4.63
CA GLY A 338 10.73 18.92 5.68
C GLY A 338 10.55 17.50 6.21
N ARG A 339 9.32 17.11 6.51
CA ARG A 339 8.98 15.74 6.96
C ARG A 339 9.29 14.69 5.89
N LYS A 340 8.95 14.95 4.62
CA LYS A 340 9.32 14.07 3.50
C LYS A 340 10.83 13.96 3.36
N GLY A 341 11.58 15.07 3.48
CA GLY A 341 13.04 15.06 3.44
C GLY A 341 13.65 14.21 4.57
N GLN A 342 13.12 14.33 5.78
CA GLN A 342 13.52 13.51 6.91
C GLN A 342 13.26 12.01 6.66
N VAL A 343 12.04 11.64 6.24
CA VAL A 343 11.67 10.24 5.96
C VAL A 343 12.47 9.69 4.77
N LEU A 344 12.69 10.49 3.73
CA LEU A 344 13.48 10.13 2.55
C LEU A 344 14.90 9.72 2.92
N MET A 345 15.52 10.42 3.88
CA MET A 345 16.88 10.14 4.34
C MET A 345 16.96 9.08 5.43
N ASN A 346 15.84 8.68 6.03
CA ASN A 346 15.79 7.74 7.15
C ASN A 346 15.97 6.28 6.71
N HIS A 347 16.58 5.46 7.57
CA HIS A 347 16.75 4.02 7.36
C HIS A 347 15.44 3.22 7.40
N HIS A 348 14.39 3.77 8.03
CA HIS A 348 13.05 3.20 7.99
C HIS A 348 12.57 3.14 6.55
N GLU A 349 11.90 2.05 6.17
CA GLU A 349 11.41 1.79 4.83
C GLU A 349 9.88 1.97 4.79
N PRO A 350 9.37 3.14 4.35
CA PRO A 350 7.93 3.37 4.31
C PRO A 350 7.27 2.41 3.33
N ARG A 351 6.26 1.70 3.84
CA ARG A 351 5.45 0.76 3.08
C ARG A 351 4.65 1.46 1.99
N THR A 352 4.57 0.81 0.83
CA THR A 352 3.53 1.07 -0.18
C THR A 352 2.70 -0.20 -0.41
N ASN A 353 3.37 -1.33 -0.61
CA ASN A 353 2.71 -2.61 -0.85
C ASN A 353 2.80 -3.58 0.34
N ALA A 354 3.94 -4.25 0.49
CA ALA A 354 4.24 -5.17 1.59
C ALA A 354 5.30 -4.60 2.55
N ASP A 355 5.07 -4.74 3.85
CA ASP A 355 5.91 -4.24 4.93
C ASP A 355 7.19 -5.06 5.06
N LEU A 356 8.33 -4.36 5.11
CA LEU A 356 9.63 -4.99 5.30
C LEU A 356 9.74 -5.65 6.70
N ALA A 357 9.03 -5.16 7.72
CA ALA A 357 9.04 -5.73 9.06
C ALA A 357 8.48 -7.16 9.06
N LEU A 358 7.35 -7.39 8.39
CA LEU A 358 6.80 -8.74 8.22
C LEU A 358 7.80 -9.64 7.50
N MET A 359 8.37 -9.17 6.40
CA MET A 359 9.30 -9.99 5.60
C MET A 359 10.58 -10.33 6.37
N LYS A 360 11.05 -9.46 7.27
CA LYS A 360 12.16 -9.75 8.19
C LYS A 360 11.81 -10.79 9.25
N SER A 361 10.56 -10.85 9.70
CA SER A 361 10.11 -11.87 10.65
C SER A 361 10.05 -13.28 10.04
N ILE A 362 9.86 -13.36 8.71
CA ILE A 362 9.77 -14.63 7.97
C ILE A 362 11.14 -15.06 7.42
N SER A 363 11.91 -14.13 6.84
CA SER A 363 13.15 -14.44 6.13
C SER A 363 14.40 -14.13 6.96
N PRO A 364 15.22 -15.14 7.33
CA PRO A 364 16.46 -14.91 8.06
C PRO A 364 17.47 -14.08 7.25
N VAL A 365 17.41 -14.13 5.91
CA VAL A 365 18.24 -13.31 5.03
C VAL A 365 17.98 -11.82 5.24
N LEU A 366 16.70 -11.43 5.33
CA LEU A 366 16.33 -10.04 5.60
C LEU A 366 16.55 -9.68 7.08
N GLY A 367 16.39 -10.64 7.99
CA GLY A 367 16.68 -10.49 9.42
C GLY A 367 18.14 -10.16 9.72
N TRP A 368 19.09 -10.70 8.94
CA TRP A 368 20.53 -10.41 9.07
C TRP A 368 20.87 -8.92 8.86
N ASN A 369 20.16 -8.24 7.97
CA ASN A 369 20.19 -6.79 7.72
C ASN A 369 21.54 -6.06 7.86
N PRO A 370 22.61 -6.49 7.15
CA PRO A 370 23.93 -5.89 7.27
C PRO A 370 24.00 -4.50 6.62
N VAL A 371 23.23 -4.27 5.55
CA VAL A 371 23.17 -2.99 4.82
C VAL A 371 21.72 -2.57 4.66
N ASN A 372 21.31 -1.65 5.54
CA ASN A 372 20.05 -0.91 5.41
C ASN A 372 20.27 0.40 4.63
N PHE A 373 19.19 1.12 4.32
CA PHE A 373 19.27 2.37 3.56
C PHE A 373 20.07 3.47 4.28
N GLY A 374 19.98 3.57 5.61
CA GLY A 374 20.74 4.56 6.38
C GLY A 374 22.24 4.35 6.27
N ALA A 375 22.71 3.11 6.40
CA ALA A 375 24.11 2.75 6.20
C ALA A 375 24.58 3.03 4.78
N LEU A 376 23.78 2.65 3.77
CA LEU A 376 24.07 2.91 2.36
C LEU A 376 24.18 4.42 2.06
N LEU A 377 23.24 5.21 2.58
CA LEU A 377 23.21 6.67 2.44
C LEU A 377 24.42 7.33 3.11
N PHE A 378 24.76 6.92 4.34
CA PHE A 378 25.90 7.44 5.07
C PHE A 378 27.23 7.14 4.37
N LEU A 379 27.44 5.89 3.94
CA LEU A 379 28.63 5.50 3.16
C LEU A 379 28.70 6.26 1.83
N SER A 380 27.57 6.46 1.17
CA SER A 380 27.49 7.27 -0.06
C SER A 380 27.91 8.72 0.20
N ALA A 381 27.41 9.34 1.27
CA ALA A 381 27.81 10.69 1.68
C ALA A 381 29.32 10.78 1.98
N LEU A 382 29.89 9.78 2.66
CA LEU A 382 31.34 9.65 2.84
C LEU A 382 32.07 9.60 1.49
N GLY A 383 31.56 8.82 0.54
CA GLY A 383 32.11 8.74 -0.81
C GLY A 383 32.12 10.10 -1.52
N VAL A 384 31.04 10.87 -1.42
CA VAL A 384 30.94 12.22 -1.99
C VAL A 384 31.93 13.19 -1.33
N VAL A 385 32.06 13.16 -0.01
CA VAL A 385 32.95 14.04 0.76
C VAL A 385 34.43 13.71 0.50
N LEU A 386 34.79 12.43 0.45
CA LEU A 386 36.19 11.98 0.39
C LEU A 386 36.76 11.90 -1.02
N ARG A 387 35.94 12.04 -2.07
CA ARG A 387 36.41 12.07 -3.48
C ARG A 387 37.26 13.32 -3.74
N ARG A 388 38.07 13.30 -4.80
CA ARG A 388 38.80 14.50 -5.23
C ARG A 388 37.83 15.47 -5.91
N SER A 389 37.96 16.76 -5.65
CA SER A 389 37.11 17.80 -6.26
C SER A 389 37.23 17.85 -7.79
N SER A 390 38.30 17.31 -8.36
CA SER A 390 38.53 17.16 -9.80
C SER A 390 37.63 16.12 -10.49
N ASP A 391 36.95 15.26 -9.73
CA ASP A 391 36.25 14.08 -10.26
C ASP A 391 34.79 14.40 -10.65
N VAL A 392 34.56 15.54 -11.31
CA VAL A 392 33.21 16.02 -11.68
C VAL A 392 32.44 14.99 -12.49
N ARG A 393 33.13 14.23 -13.37
CA ARG A 393 32.53 13.20 -14.22
C ARG A 393 31.92 12.04 -13.43
N ILE A 394 32.47 11.72 -12.25
CA ILE A 394 31.91 10.66 -11.40
C ILE A 394 30.55 11.11 -10.86
N LEU A 395 30.47 12.34 -10.34
CA LEU A 395 29.19 12.89 -9.89
C LEU A 395 28.21 13.09 -11.04
N SER A 396 28.70 13.52 -12.21
CA SER A 396 27.88 13.62 -13.42
C SER A 396 27.24 12.28 -13.78
N ALA A 397 27.98 11.17 -13.70
CA ALA A 397 27.44 9.86 -14.01
C ALA A 397 26.44 9.33 -12.96
N LEU A 398 26.59 9.71 -11.69
CA LEU A 398 25.85 9.08 -10.58
C LEU A 398 24.65 9.90 -10.08
N LEU A 399 24.76 11.23 -10.03
CA LEU A 399 23.75 12.10 -9.43
C LEU A 399 22.39 12.08 -10.13
N PRO A 400 22.26 11.99 -11.47
CA PRO A 400 20.95 11.86 -12.10
C PRO A 400 20.10 10.72 -11.52
N PHE A 401 20.76 9.57 -11.29
CA PHE A 401 20.14 8.36 -10.78
C PHE A 401 19.87 8.40 -9.26
N VAL A 402 20.40 9.38 -8.54
CA VAL A 402 20.03 9.65 -7.13
C VAL A 402 18.95 10.72 -7.05
N LEU A 403 19.11 11.81 -7.81
CA LEU A 403 18.23 12.97 -7.74
C LEU A 403 16.86 12.71 -8.35
N ALA A 404 16.74 11.94 -9.43
CA ALA A 404 15.43 11.67 -10.03
C ALA A 404 14.50 10.84 -9.11
N PRO A 405 14.95 9.71 -8.49
CA PRO A 405 14.13 8.98 -7.53
C PRO A 405 13.84 9.78 -6.26
N PHE A 406 14.80 10.58 -5.77
CA PHE A 406 14.61 11.43 -4.58
C PHE A 406 13.59 12.53 -4.85
N LEU A 407 13.69 13.21 -6.00
CA LEU A 407 12.72 14.22 -6.41
C LEU A 407 11.33 13.60 -6.59
N THR A 408 11.24 12.38 -7.12
CA THR A 408 9.96 11.64 -7.19
C THR A 408 9.33 11.50 -5.80
N CYS A 409 10.10 11.06 -4.80
CA CYS A 409 9.60 10.91 -3.44
C CYS A 409 9.13 12.24 -2.82
N LEU A 410 9.82 13.34 -3.11
CA LEU A 410 9.47 14.67 -2.61
C LEU A 410 8.20 15.21 -3.28
N LEU A 411 8.10 15.09 -4.61
CA LEU A 411 6.94 15.55 -5.39
C LEU A 411 5.67 14.78 -5.03
N PHE A 412 5.77 13.47 -4.79
CA PHE A 412 4.63 12.61 -4.45
C PHE A 412 4.67 12.25 -2.97
N PHE A 413 5.08 11.05 -2.62
CA PHE A 413 5.24 10.60 -1.23
C PHE A 413 6.47 9.71 -1.15
N VAL A 414 7.04 9.60 0.05
CA VAL A 414 8.20 8.74 0.27
C VAL A 414 7.76 7.29 0.39
N SER A 415 8.37 6.43 -0.40
CA SER A 415 8.26 4.97 -0.29
C SER A 415 9.58 4.28 -0.54
N ALA A 416 9.76 3.11 0.08
CA ALA A 416 10.91 2.25 -0.17
C ALA A 416 11.06 1.90 -1.67
N GLU A 417 9.94 1.61 -2.32
CA GLU A 417 9.87 1.29 -3.75
C GLU A 417 10.39 2.42 -4.64
N TYR A 418 10.09 3.68 -4.29
CA TYR A 418 10.44 4.85 -5.10
C TYR A 418 11.89 5.29 -4.84
N ARG A 419 12.45 4.94 -3.69
CA ARG A 419 13.87 5.16 -3.36
C ARG A 419 14.79 4.12 -3.99
N ASN A 420 14.32 2.87 -4.14
CA ASN A 420 15.14 1.74 -4.59
C ASN A 420 15.95 1.98 -5.89
N PRO A 421 15.41 2.68 -6.92
CA PRO A 421 16.18 2.98 -8.13
C PRO A 421 17.45 3.82 -7.89
N ALA A 422 17.59 4.51 -6.76
CA ALA A 422 18.81 5.24 -6.40
C ALA A 422 19.92 4.33 -5.82
N ALA A 423 19.57 3.12 -5.37
CA ALA A 423 20.50 2.21 -4.69
C ALA A 423 21.76 1.89 -5.50
N PRO A 424 21.72 1.68 -6.85
CA PRO A 424 22.93 1.43 -7.63
C PRO A 424 23.97 2.55 -7.52
N SER A 425 23.56 3.81 -7.68
CA SER A 425 24.46 4.97 -7.57
C SER A 425 24.94 5.18 -6.13
N LEU A 426 24.07 4.98 -5.14
CA LEU A 426 24.44 5.07 -3.73
C LEU A 426 25.44 3.98 -3.34
N ALA A 427 25.30 2.76 -3.87
CA ALA A 427 26.25 1.66 -3.64
C ALA A 427 27.62 1.93 -4.29
N ILE A 428 27.65 2.55 -5.48
CA ILE A 428 28.90 2.96 -6.13
C ILE A 428 29.64 4.01 -5.29
N LEU A 429 28.94 5.06 -4.84
CA LEU A 429 29.50 6.08 -3.95
C LEU A 429 29.90 5.49 -2.60
N GLY A 430 29.06 4.63 -2.03
CA GLY A 430 29.28 3.96 -0.76
C GLY A 430 30.47 3.03 -0.78
N GLY A 431 30.67 2.28 -1.87
CA GLY A 431 31.84 1.41 -2.05
C GLY A 431 33.14 2.20 -2.05
N PHE A 432 33.14 3.40 -2.66
CA PHE A 432 34.29 4.30 -2.59
C PHE A 432 34.46 4.91 -1.20
N GLY A 433 33.38 5.35 -0.55
CA GLY A 433 33.42 5.87 0.83
C GLY A 433 34.03 4.85 1.79
N LEU A 434 33.53 3.61 1.74
CA LEU A 434 34.03 2.49 2.54
C LEU A 434 35.49 2.18 2.22
N PHE A 435 35.86 2.11 0.94
CA PHE A 435 37.26 1.93 0.54
C PHE A 435 38.17 2.98 1.18
N ARG A 436 37.78 4.26 1.13
CA ARG A 436 38.58 5.35 1.69
C ARG A 436 38.73 5.26 3.20
N VAL A 437 37.70 4.83 3.92
CA VAL A 437 37.78 4.57 5.37
C VAL A 437 38.75 3.43 5.65
N LEU A 438 38.64 2.31 4.94
CA LEU A 438 39.49 1.13 5.15
C LEU A 438 40.97 1.38 4.80
N THR A 439 41.26 2.25 3.83
CA THR A 439 42.62 2.59 3.42
C THR A 439 43.17 3.87 4.06
N PHE A 440 42.37 4.56 4.87
CA PHE A 440 42.74 5.84 5.50
C PHE A 440 44.10 5.79 6.24
N PRO A 441 44.46 4.71 6.96
CA PRO A 441 45.75 4.63 7.67
C PRO A 441 46.99 4.50 6.74
N ARG A 442 46.79 4.24 5.44
CA ARG A 442 47.87 3.89 4.48
C ARG A 442 47.95 4.83 3.27
N GLY A 443 47.13 5.87 3.20
CA GLY A 443 47.00 6.73 2.02
C GLY A 443 47.40 8.19 2.26
N GLU A 444 47.65 8.93 1.18
CA GLU A 444 47.82 10.39 1.24
C GLU A 444 46.57 11.06 1.86
N PRO A 445 46.73 12.00 2.81
CA PRO A 445 45.62 12.70 3.42
C PRO A 445 44.80 13.44 2.35
N VAL A 446 43.46 13.39 2.46
CA VAL A 446 42.58 14.20 1.62
C VAL A 446 42.94 15.66 1.85
N ARG A 447 43.59 16.31 0.88
CA ARG A 447 43.87 17.76 0.90
C ARG A 447 42.58 18.54 0.66
N ILE A 448 41.67 18.54 1.63
CA ILE A 448 40.63 19.57 1.71
C ILE A 448 41.36 20.85 2.10
N ARG A 449 41.52 21.76 1.13
CA ARG A 449 42.39 22.94 1.23
C ARG A 449 41.93 23.97 2.28
N SER A 450 40.66 23.94 2.68
CA SER A 450 40.08 24.90 3.63
C SER A 450 39.55 24.19 4.88
N VAL A 451 39.83 24.76 6.06
CA VAL A 451 39.27 24.31 7.34
C VAL A 451 37.74 24.36 7.29
N TRP A 452 37.16 25.40 6.69
CA TRP A 452 35.71 25.54 6.52
C TRP A 452 35.09 24.40 5.70
N ALA A 453 35.78 23.94 4.66
CA ALA A 453 35.30 22.82 3.85
C ALA A 453 35.38 21.49 4.62
N LYS A 454 36.35 21.33 5.53
CA LYS A 454 36.39 20.16 6.45
C LYS A 454 35.27 20.22 7.47
N CYS A 455 35.04 21.38 8.08
CA CYS A 455 33.94 21.58 9.04
C CYS A 455 32.58 21.34 8.38
N PHE A 456 32.36 21.88 7.18
CA PHE A 456 31.13 21.66 6.42
C PHE A 456 30.94 20.18 6.05
N ALA A 457 32.00 19.52 5.59
CA ALA A 457 31.96 18.08 5.31
C ALA A 457 31.64 17.25 6.57
N GLY A 458 32.27 17.56 7.70
CA GLY A 458 31.98 16.91 8.98
C GLY A 458 30.53 17.14 9.42
N PHE A 459 30.06 18.39 9.37
CA PHE A 459 28.68 18.75 9.65
C PHE A 459 27.68 18.00 8.75
N ALA A 460 27.93 17.96 7.44
CA ALA A 460 27.08 17.25 6.48
C ALA A 460 27.00 15.75 6.79
N LEU A 461 28.11 15.12 7.16
CA LEU A 461 28.14 13.71 7.55
C LEU A 461 27.38 13.45 8.85
N VAL A 462 27.54 14.31 9.85
CA VAL A 462 26.78 14.24 11.10
C VAL A 462 25.29 14.44 10.83
N ALA A 463 24.91 15.42 10.02
CA ALA A 463 23.52 15.65 9.64
C ALA A 463 22.91 14.45 8.90
N VAL A 464 23.64 13.85 7.94
CA VAL A 464 23.18 12.63 7.25
C VAL A 464 23.03 11.47 8.23
N ALA A 465 23.97 11.27 9.16
CA ALA A 465 23.87 10.21 10.17
C ALA A 465 22.67 10.41 11.11
N LEU A 466 22.45 11.64 11.58
CA LEU A 466 21.32 12.00 12.43
C LEU A 466 19.98 11.83 11.72
N LEU A 467 19.87 12.22 10.45
CA LEU A 467 18.65 12.03 9.66
C LEU A 467 18.40 10.56 9.32
N ALA A 468 19.46 9.81 8.98
CA ALA A 468 19.40 8.38 8.67
C ALA A 468 18.90 7.55 9.85
N TYR A 469 19.32 7.87 11.05
CA TYR A 469 18.96 7.14 12.27
C TYR A 469 18.06 7.96 13.20
N TRP A 470 17.37 8.96 12.65
CA TRP A 470 16.37 9.68 13.42
C TRP A 470 15.29 8.69 13.89
N PRO A 471 14.87 8.72 15.17
CA PRO A 471 13.85 7.81 15.68
C PRO A 471 12.57 7.91 14.85
N ALA A 472 12.22 6.82 14.18
CA ALA A 472 10.97 6.68 13.47
C ALA A 472 10.08 5.70 14.26
N GLU A 473 8.78 6.00 14.35
CA GLU A 473 7.83 5.08 14.97
C GLU A 473 7.84 3.74 14.22
N ALA A 474 8.18 2.66 14.92
CA ALA A 474 8.03 1.32 14.40
C ALA A 474 6.53 1.05 14.24
N ARG A 475 6.05 0.96 13.00
CA ARG A 475 4.67 0.56 12.73
C ARG A 475 4.54 -0.96 12.87
N SER A 476 3.43 -1.38 13.47
CA SER A 476 3.08 -2.80 13.58
C SER A 476 2.88 -3.43 12.21
N ASP A 477 3.40 -4.64 12.02
CA ASP A 477 3.21 -5.46 10.82
C ASP A 477 1.83 -6.16 10.80
N ALA A 478 0.99 -5.94 11.83
CA ALA A 478 -0.37 -6.46 11.95
C ALA A 478 -1.22 -6.21 10.72
N LYS A 479 -1.07 -5.06 10.05
CA LYS A 479 -1.83 -4.76 8.84
C LYS A 479 -1.53 -5.77 7.72
N ASP A 480 -0.30 -6.21 7.56
CA ASP A 480 0.11 -7.04 6.42
C ASP A 480 -0.11 -8.50 6.72
N ARG A 481 0.11 -8.93 7.97
CA ARG A 481 -0.31 -10.25 8.45
C ARG A 481 -1.78 -10.50 8.15
N ARG A 482 -2.64 -9.51 8.41
CA ARG A 482 -4.07 -9.58 8.12
C ARG A 482 -4.40 -9.68 6.64
N VAL A 483 -3.71 -8.92 5.80
CA VAL A 483 -3.97 -8.92 4.35
C VAL A 483 -3.51 -10.23 3.74
N TYR A 484 -2.32 -10.74 4.09
CA TYR A 484 -1.84 -12.05 3.64
C TYR A 484 -2.73 -13.19 4.14
N ALA A 485 -3.08 -13.20 5.44
CA ALA A 485 -3.97 -14.24 5.99
C ALA A 485 -5.36 -14.20 5.35
N GLY A 486 -5.87 -13.01 5.04
CA GLY A 486 -7.12 -12.84 4.29
C GLY A 486 -7.01 -13.44 2.89
N ALA A 487 -5.97 -13.07 2.13
CA ALA A 487 -5.74 -13.58 0.78
C ALA A 487 -5.56 -15.11 0.75
N LEU A 488 -4.85 -15.68 1.72
CA LEU A 488 -4.67 -17.13 1.88
C LEU A 488 -5.97 -17.88 2.19
N ALA A 489 -6.97 -17.21 2.77
CA ALA A 489 -8.22 -17.82 3.23
C ALA A 489 -9.44 -17.46 2.38
N THR A 490 -9.27 -16.70 1.30
CA THR A 490 -10.33 -16.36 0.36
C THR A 490 -10.18 -17.13 -0.95
N VAL A 491 -11.30 -17.43 -1.59
CA VAL A 491 -11.33 -18.07 -2.91
C VAL A 491 -10.62 -17.14 -3.91
N GLY A 492 -9.72 -17.72 -4.72
CA GLY A 492 -9.05 -17.00 -5.79
C GLY A 492 -10.04 -16.49 -6.84
N ILE A 493 -9.63 -15.49 -7.61
CA ILE A 493 -10.50 -14.90 -8.64
C ILE A 493 -10.85 -15.89 -9.75
N ASP A 494 -9.97 -16.87 -9.99
CA ASP A 494 -10.19 -18.00 -10.88
C ASP A 494 -11.17 -19.05 -10.29
N GLY A 495 -11.71 -18.80 -9.09
CA GLY A 495 -12.59 -19.71 -8.37
C GLY A 495 -11.84 -20.81 -7.60
N SER A 496 -10.50 -20.79 -7.58
CA SER A 496 -9.70 -21.76 -6.85
C SER A 496 -9.93 -21.63 -5.34
N LYS A 497 -10.26 -22.75 -4.68
CA LYS A 497 -10.49 -22.79 -3.24
C LYS A 497 -9.16 -22.97 -2.51
N PRO A 498 -8.92 -22.27 -1.38
CA PRO A 498 -7.72 -22.46 -0.59
C PRO A 498 -7.57 -23.89 -0.08
N ARG A 499 -6.34 -24.40 0.02
CA ARG A 499 -6.06 -25.72 0.60
C ARG A 499 -5.92 -25.61 2.11
N ALA A 500 -6.01 -26.74 2.83
CA ALA A 500 -5.83 -26.76 4.28
C ALA A 500 -4.48 -26.15 4.73
N MET A 501 -3.42 -26.32 3.93
CA MET A 501 -2.11 -25.70 4.18
C MET A 501 -2.16 -24.17 4.11
N ASP A 502 -2.97 -23.60 3.21
CA ASP A 502 -3.07 -22.14 3.05
C ASP A 502 -3.77 -21.53 4.28
N TYR A 503 -4.77 -22.21 4.83
CA TYR A 503 -5.35 -21.84 6.13
C TYR A 503 -4.38 -22.01 7.31
N ALA A 504 -3.54 -23.05 7.30
CA ALA A 504 -2.52 -23.23 8.34
C ALA A 504 -1.50 -22.08 8.33
N ARG A 505 -1.05 -21.64 7.14
CA ARG A 505 -0.23 -20.44 6.96
C ARG A 505 -0.94 -19.18 7.46
N ALA A 506 -2.21 -19.00 7.10
CA ALA A 506 -3.01 -17.87 7.55
C ALA A 506 -3.12 -17.81 9.09
N ARG A 507 -3.37 -18.95 9.74
CA ARG A 507 -3.40 -19.06 11.21
C ARG A 507 -2.06 -18.71 11.83
N ALA A 508 -0.95 -19.22 11.29
CA ALA A 508 0.40 -18.93 11.78
C ALA A 508 0.73 -17.43 11.75
N LEU A 509 0.30 -16.71 10.70
CA LEU A 509 0.48 -15.26 10.59
C LEU A 509 -0.29 -14.49 11.68
N LEU A 510 -1.49 -14.96 12.03
CA LEU A 510 -2.41 -14.28 12.95
C LEU A 510 -2.21 -14.68 14.43
N SER A 511 -1.54 -15.81 14.69
CA SER A 511 -1.26 -16.30 16.05
C SER A 511 -0.03 -15.67 16.71
N GLU A 512 0.65 -14.76 16.01
CA GLU A 512 1.84 -14.09 16.54
C GLU A 512 1.49 -13.26 17.79
N PRO A 513 2.12 -13.51 18.97
CA PRO A 513 1.70 -12.90 20.23
C PRO A 513 1.75 -11.37 20.25
N SER A 514 2.61 -10.77 19.42
CA SER A 514 2.75 -9.31 19.34
C SER A 514 1.55 -8.61 18.69
N VAL A 515 0.71 -9.34 17.94
CA VAL A 515 -0.41 -8.77 17.19
C VAL A 515 -1.72 -9.53 17.37
N SER A 516 -1.72 -10.72 17.96
CA SER A 516 -2.90 -11.59 18.07
C SER A 516 -4.07 -10.95 18.83
N GLU A 517 -3.79 -10.02 19.74
CA GLU A 517 -4.80 -9.28 20.50
C GLU A 517 -5.27 -7.98 19.82
N ASP A 518 -4.72 -7.62 18.65
CA ASP A 518 -5.23 -6.51 17.85
C ASP A 518 -6.65 -6.84 17.33
N PRO A 519 -7.67 -6.00 17.60
CA PRO A 519 -9.05 -6.28 17.19
C PRO A 519 -9.22 -6.52 15.68
N MET A 520 -8.44 -5.84 14.86
CA MET A 520 -8.46 -6.03 13.43
C MET A 520 -7.81 -7.36 13.04
N VAL A 521 -6.80 -7.84 13.78
CA VAL A 521 -6.17 -9.16 13.55
C VAL A 521 -7.16 -10.26 13.89
N MET A 522 -7.85 -10.13 15.02
CA MET A 522 -8.97 -11.00 15.38
C MET A 522 -10.07 -11.01 14.31
N THR A 523 -10.36 -9.87 13.69
CA THR A 523 -11.34 -9.80 12.59
C THR A 523 -10.92 -10.62 11.37
N SER A 524 -9.64 -10.61 11.01
CA SER A 524 -9.10 -11.51 9.96
C SER A 524 -9.07 -12.97 10.43
N ALA A 525 -8.84 -13.24 11.71
CA ALA A 525 -8.92 -14.60 12.24
C ALA A 525 -10.36 -15.16 12.14
N LEU A 526 -11.39 -14.33 12.35
CA LEU A 526 -12.77 -14.73 12.10
C LEU A 526 -13.02 -15.14 10.64
N LEU A 527 -12.42 -14.43 9.66
CA LEU A 527 -12.50 -14.80 8.24
C LEU A 527 -11.91 -16.18 8.00
N VAL A 528 -10.69 -16.39 8.49
CA VAL A 528 -9.94 -17.64 8.32
C VAL A 528 -10.72 -18.81 8.94
N GLU A 529 -11.16 -18.68 10.18
CA GLU A 529 -11.90 -19.73 10.88
C GLU A 529 -13.28 -19.98 10.29
N SER A 530 -14.02 -18.92 9.89
CA SER A 530 -15.33 -19.10 9.26
C SER A 530 -15.22 -19.84 7.93
N ASN A 531 -14.27 -19.45 7.09
CA ASN A 531 -14.11 -20.05 5.78
C ASN A 531 -13.62 -21.50 5.89
N TYR A 532 -12.68 -21.78 6.80
CA TYR A 532 -12.22 -23.15 7.06
C TYR A 532 -13.35 -24.05 7.56
N ALA A 533 -14.12 -23.58 8.54
CA ALA A 533 -15.26 -24.33 9.09
C ALA A 533 -16.32 -24.64 8.02
N ILE A 534 -16.62 -23.68 7.13
CA ILE A 534 -17.58 -23.87 6.04
C ILE A 534 -17.02 -24.87 5.01
N GLN A 535 -15.77 -24.68 4.58
CA GLN A 535 -15.17 -25.46 3.50
C GLN A 535 -14.91 -26.92 3.90
N PHE A 536 -14.37 -27.15 5.09
CA PHE A 536 -13.96 -28.48 5.57
C PHE A 536 -14.95 -29.11 6.56
N ARG A 537 -16.04 -28.42 6.89
CA ARG A 537 -17.04 -28.87 7.87
C ARG A 537 -16.40 -29.17 9.24
N ASP A 538 -15.49 -28.30 9.63
CA ASP A 538 -14.67 -28.47 10.83
C ASP A 538 -15.30 -27.82 12.06
N GLN A 539 -15.54 -28.62 13.11
CA GLN A 539 -16.16 -28.15 14.36
C GLN A 539 -15.22 -27.30 15.20
N GLU A 540 -13.93 -27.61 15.21
CA GLU A 540 -12.94 -26.89 16.03
C GLU A 540 -12.76 -25.47 15.52
N ALA A 541 -12.72 -25.28 14.20
CA ALA A 541 -12.69 -23.96 13.57
C ALA A 541 -13.95 -23.14 13.89
N ALA A 542 -15.13 -23.75 13.90
CA ALA A 542 -16.36 -23.07 14.32
C ALA A 542 -16.32 -22.66 15.81
N LEU A 543 -15.72 -23.49 16.68
CA LEU A 543 -15.51 -23.14 18.09
C LEU A 543 -14.45 -22.04 18.26
N ASN A 544 -13.38 -22.05 17.48
CA ASN A 544 -12.38 -20.98 17.46
C ASN A 544 -12.98 -19.66 17.00
N PHE A 545 -13.81 -19.69 15.94
CA PHE A 545 -14.59 -18.53 15.51
C PHE A 545 -15.42 -17.96 16.66
N ILE A 546 -16.15 -18.80 17.39
CA ILE A 546 -16.96 -18.40 18.55
C ILE A 546 -16.10 -17.72 19.61
N ARG A 547 -14.96 -18.31 20.00
CA ARG A 547 -14.06 -17.74 21.02
C ARG A 547 -13.53 -16.36 20.63
N ILE A 548 -13.09 -16.21 19.37
CA ILE A 548 -12.59 -14.93 18.85
C ILE A 548 -13.73 -13.91 18.79
N ASN A 549 -14.91 -14.32 18.34
CA ASN A 549 -16.07 -13.43 18.22
C ASN A 549 -16.54 -12.94 19.59
N GLN A 550 -16.50 -13.80 20.62
CA GLN A 550 -16.75 -13.41 22.01
C GLN A 550 -15.79 -12.34 22.48
N LYS A 551 -14.47 -12.52 22.29
CA LYS A 551 -13.48 -11.50 22.65
C LYS A 551 -13.78 -10.14 22.01
N LEU A 552 -14.09 -10.13 20.72
CA LEU A 552 -14.44 -8.92 19.99
C LEU A 552 -15.74 -8.27 20.49
N TRP A 553 -16.72 -9.06 20.95
CA TRP A 553 -17.94 -8.56 21.56
C TRP A 553 -17.75 -7.95 22.96
N GLN A 554 -16.67 -8.31 23.66
CA GLN A 554 -16.29 -7.72 24.94
C GLN A 554 -15.55 -6.37 24.79
N LEU A 555 -15.16 -5.99 23.57
CA LEU A 555 -14.55 -4.68 23.33
C LEU A 555 -15.57 -3.55 23.58
N ASP A 556 -15.20 -2.62 24.46
CA ASP A 556 -15.98 -1.48 24.88
C ASP A 556 -15.68 -0.22 24.04
N ASP A 557 -16.12 0.94 24.55
CA ASP A 557 -15.95 2.23 23.88
C ASP A 557 -14.46 2.64 23.74
N SER A 558 -13.53 2.07 24.54
CA SER A 558 -12.09 2.34 24.40
C SER A 558 -11.52 1.79 23.07
N ALA A 559 -12.06 0.67 22.58
CA ALA A 559 -11.69 0.13 21.29
C ALA A 559 -12.18 1.01 20.13
N LEU A 560 -13.31 1.71 20.31
CA LEU A 560 -13.80 2.70 19.34
C LEU A 560 -12.87 3.92 19.27
N GLU A 561 -12.37 4.39 20.42
CA GLU A 561 -11.39 5.49 20.46
C GLU A 561 -10.08 5.09 19.80
N LEU A 562 -9.60 3.86 20.06
CA LEU A 562 -8.36 3.33 19.48
C LEU A 562 -8.44 3.15 17.96
N LEU A 563 -9.51 2.50 17.48
CA LEU A 563 -9.68 2.15 16.06
C LEU A 563 -10.24 3.30 15.22
N GLY A 564 -10.92 4.24 15.88
CA GLY A 564 -11.78 5.21 15.24
C GLY A 564 -13.07 4.60 14.67
N PRO A 565 -14.07 5.45 14.35
CA PRO A 565 -15.38 5.00 13.89
C PRO A 565 -15.36 4.09 12.66
N TYR A 566 -14.42 4.34 11.74
CA TYR A 566 -14.33 3.62 10.47
C TYR A 566 -13.95 2.14 10.66
N LEU A 567 -12.84 1.87 11.34
CA LEU A 567 -12.35 0.51 11.53
C LEU A 567 -13.24 -0.27 12.51
N PHE A 568 -13.76 0.40 13.54
CA PHE A 568 -14.67 -0.23 14.49
C PHE A 568 -15.98 -0.67 13.83
N ASN A 569 -16.57 0.17 12.96
CA ASN A 569 -17.75 -0.23 12.19
C ASN A 569 -17.47 -1.45 11.30
N ARG A 570 -16.33 -1.46 10.61
CA ARG A 570 -15.93 -2.56 9.73
C ARG A 570 -15.72 -3.87 10.49
N MET A 571 -15.11 -3.81 11.67
CA MET A 571 -14.97 -4.94 12.57
C MET A 571 -16.34 -5.54 12.90
N ARG A 572 -17.29 -4.70 13.36
CA ARG A 572 -18.65 -5.14 13.71
C ARG A 572 -19.41 -5.73 12.52
N GLU A 573 -19.36 -5.10 11.34
CA GLU A 573 -19.98 -5.64 10.12
C GLU A 573 -19.41 -7.00 9.74
N SER A 574 -18.08 -7.16 9.80
CA SER A 574 -17.41 -8.43 9.55
C SER A 574 -17.84 -9.53 10.53
N GLN A 575 -17.96 -9.22 11.83
CA GLN A 575 -18.47 -10.18 12.83
C GLN A 575 -19.86 -10.68 12.46
N MET A 576 -20.78 -9.76 12.17
CA MET A 576 -22.18 -10.07 11.90
C MET A 576 -22.36 -10.87 10.60
N ILE A 577 -21.69 -10.47 9.52
CA ILE A 577 -21.77 -11.15 8.22
C ILE A 577 -21.26 -12.59 8.33
N ARG A 578 -20.12 -12.80 8.99
CA ARG A 578 -19.51 -14.13 9.12
C ARG A 578 -20.31 -15.05 10.03
N ALA A 579 -20.81 -14.52 11.14
CA ALA A 579 -21.68 -15.27 12.03
C ALA A 579 -22.94 -15.72 11.28
N ALA A 580 -23.54 -14.85 10.46
CA ALA A 580 -24.68 -15.18 9.62
C ALA A 580 -24.35 -16.25 8.55
N GLN A 581 -23.20 -16.14 7.88
CA GLN A 581 -22.74 -17.12 6.89
C GLN A 581 -22.55 -18.52 7.49
N LEU A 582 -21.94 -18.63 8.67
CA LEU A 582 -21.79 -19.88 9.40
C LEU A 582 -23.15 -20.46 9.80
N CYS A 583 -23.98 -19.66 10.46
CA CYS A 583 -25.32 -20.03 10.94
C CYS A 583 -26.29 -20.42 9.79
N ALA A 584 -26.02 -19.96 8.56
CA ALA A 584 -26.77 -20.36 7.37
C ALA A 584 -26.43 -21.78 6.88
N GLN A 585 -25.26 -22.33 7.22
CA GLN A 585 -24.85 -23.65 6.73
C GLN A 585 -25.65 -24.79 7.37
N PRO A 586 -26.14 -25.76 6.57
CA PRO A 586 -26.88 -26.92 7.10
C PRO A 586 -26.10 -27.73 8.13
N THR A 587 -24.79 -27.90 7.94
CA THR A 587 -23.90 -28.60 8.86
C THR A 587 -23.82 -27.90 10.21
N ILE A 588 -23.64 -26.57 10.22
CA ILE A 588 -23.60 -25.79 11.46
C ILE A 588 -24.94 -25.89 12.21
N ARG A 589 -26.07 -25.86 11.51
CA ARG A 589 -27.40 -26.03 12.14
C ARG A 589 -27.60 -27.38 12.82
N SER A 590 -26.89 -28.42 12.37
CA SER A 590 -26.91 -29.74 13.02
C SER A 590 -26.10 -29.77 14.32
N TRP A 591 -25.14 -28.86 14.49
CA TRP A 591 -24.32 -28.75 15.69
C TRP A 591 -25.00 -27.84 16.72
N LYS A 592 -25.95 -28.41 17.46
CA LYS A 592 -26.85 -27.67 18.36
C LYS A 592 -26.12 -26.65 19.26
N GLU A 593 -25.06 -27.06 19.92
CA GLU A 593 -24.30 -26.19 20.84
C GLU A 593 -23.67 -24.99 20.12
N ILE A 594 -23.01 -25.23 18.98
CA ILE A 594 -22.38 -24.17 18.17
C ILE A 594 -23.44 -23.23 17.62
N HIS A 595 -24.54 -23.78 17.09
CA HIS A 595 -25.65 -22.99 16.56
C HIS A 595 -26.30 -22.12 17.64
N ASP A 596 -26.55 -22.67 18.83
CA ASP A 596 -27.13 -21.92 19.95
C ASP A 596 -26.21 -20.76 20.38
N GLN A 597 -24.89 -20.98 20.44
CA GLN A 597 -23.92 -19.92 20.75
C GLN A 597 -23.87 -18.84 19.65
N LEU A 598 -23.92 -19.22 18.36
CA LEU A 598 -24.00 -18.26 17.25
C LEU A 598 -25.28 -17.42 17.29
N GLN A 599 -26.40 -18.01 17.73
CA GLN A 599 -27.65 -17.26 17.92
C GLN A 599 -27.53 -16.21 19.02
N LEU A 600 -26.86 -16.54 20.14
CA LEU A 600 -26.58 -15.58 21.22
C LEU A 600 -25.65 -14.45 20.79
N MET A 601 -24.81 -14.68 19.77
CA MET A 601 -23.92 -13.67 19.16
C MET A 601 -24.53 -12.95 17.95
N GLY A 602 -25.82 -13.14 17.69
CA GLY A 602 -26.51 -12.36 16.69
C GLY A 602 -26.32 -12.84 15.24
N CYS A 603 -26.10 -14.14 14.99
CA CYS A 603 -26.04 -14.67 13.62
C CYS A 603 -27.31 -14.39 12.78
N GLN A 604 -28.42 -14.04 13.44
CA GLN A 604 -29.66 -13.60 12.82
C GLN A 604 -30.10 -12.22 13.36
N SER A 605 -29.14 -11.36 13.71
CA SER A 605 -29.36 -10.03 14.29
C SER A 605 -30.30 -10.04 15.50
N TRP A 606 -30.24 -11.11 16.31
CA TRP A 606 -31.13 -11.33 17.47
C TRP A 606 -32.63 -11.20 17.17
N ASN A 607 -33.05 -11.45 15.92
CA ASN A 607 -34.44 -11.29 15.48
C ASN A 607 -35.45 -12.09 16.34
N HIS A 608 -35.03 -13.19 16.96
CA HIS A 608 -35.85 -13.98 17.88
C HIS A 608 -36.28 -13.20 19.15
N ILE A 609 -35.44 -12.28 19.64
CA ILE A 609 -35.79 -11.36 20.73
C ILE A 609 -36.87 -10.39 20.26
N GLY A 610 -36.65 -9.75 19.10
CA GLY A 610 -37.62 -8.84 18.49
C GLY A 610 -38.98 -9.49 18.26
N ARG A 611 -39.03 -10.73 17.77
CA ARG A 611 -40.29 -11.48 17.60
C ARG A 611 -40.98 -11.77 18.93
N SER A 612 -40.25 -12.06 19.99
CA SER A 612 -40.81 -12.28 21.32
C SER A 612 -41.42 -10.99 21.89
N LEU A 613 -40.72 -9.86 21.72
CA LEU A 613 -41.19 -8.53 22.11
C LEU A 613 -42.45 -8.12 21.32
N GLN A 614 -42.49 -8.39 20.00
CA GLN A 614 -43.67 -8.13 19.17
C GLN A 614 -44.90 -8.93 19.61
N LYS A 615 -44.70 -10.17 20.08
CA LYS A 615 -45.78 -11.03 20.61
C LYS A 615 -46.20 -10.68 22.04
N GLY A 616 -45.53 -9.73 22.69
CA GLY A 616 -45.77 -9.38 24.09
C GLY A 616 -45.22 -10.39 25.10
N ASP A 617 -44.43 -11.38 24.68
CA ASP A 617 -43.81 -12.36 25.56
C ASP A 617 -42.56 -11.77 26.24
N LYS A 618 -42.80 -10.96 27.28
CA LYS A 618 -41.76 -10.27 28.05
C LYS A 618 -40.83 -11.26 28.76
N ARG A 619 -41.32 -12.44 29.16
CA ARG A 619 -40.54 -13.43 29.92
C ARG A 619 -39.47 -14.06 29.02
N SER A 620 -39.87 -14.55 27.86
CA SER A 620 -38.92 -15.13 26.90
C SER A 620 -37.95 -14.08 26.38
N ALA A 621 -38.44 -12.88 26.06
CA ALA A 621 -37.59 -11.77 25.63
C ALA A 621 -36.53 -11.44 26.69
N ARG A 622 -36.90 -11.33 27.96
CA ARG A 622 -35.98 -11.06 29.07
C ARG A 622 -34.90 -12.17 29.21
N LEU A 623 -35.30 -13.44 29.15
CA LEU A 623 -34.35 -14.56 29.26
C LEU A 623 -33.34 -14.59 28.12
N LEU A 624 -33.81 -14.42 26.87
CA LEU A 624 -32.97 -14.38 25.68
C LEU A 624 -32.02 -13.19 25.70
N LEU A 625 -32.52 -12.04 26.15
CA LEU A 625 -31.75 -10.81 26.27
C LEU A 625 -30.65 -10.94 27.33
N MET A 626 -30.95 -11.46 28.53
CA MET A 626 -29.94 -11.71 29.57
C MET A 626 -28.82 -12.64 29.09
N ARG A 627 -29.16 -13.72 28.37
CA ARG A 627 -28.15 -14.62 27.80
C ARG A 627 -27.31 -13.92 26.74
N SER A 628 -27.92 -13.13 25.87
CA SER A 628 -27.22 -12.41 24.81
C SER A 628 -26.34 -11.29 25.37
N GLU A 629 -26.80 -10.56 26.40
CA GLU A 629 -26.04 -9.52 27.12
C GLU A 629 -24.77 -10.09 27.76
N SER A 630 -24.80 -11.33 28.27
CA SER A 630 -23.61 -11.97 28.84
C SER A 630 -22.50 -12.23 27.83
N VAL A 631 -22.84 -12.29 26.54
CA VAL A 631 -21.93 -12.62 25.44
C VAL A 631 -21.54 -11.40 24.62
N ALA A 632 -22.51 -10.51 24.36
CA ALA A 632 -22.37 -9.33 23.52
C ALA A 632 -22.94 -8.06 24.19
N PRO A 633 -22.42 -7.65 25.35
CA PRO A 633 -23.00 -6.57 26.17
C PRO A 633 -23.06 -5.22 25.44
N TYR A 634 -22.17 -4.99 24.47
CA TYR A 634 -22.08 -3.73 23.72
C TYR A 634 -22.72 -3.80 22.33
N ALA A 635 -23.42 -4.88 21.97
CA ALA A 635 -24.12 -4.96 20.69
C ALA A 635 -25.28 -3.96 20.62
N VAL A 636 -25.29 -3.13 19.59
CA VAL A 636 -26.29 -2.08 19.40
C VAL A 636 -27.71 -2.65 19.27
N GLU A 637 -27.87 -3.83 18.68
CA GLU A 637 -29.16 -4.54 18.60
C GLU A 637 -29.66 -4.96 19.98
N ILE A 638 -28.79 -5.48 20.82
CA ILE A 638 -29.13 -5.90 22.19
C ILE A 638 -29.57 -4.68 23.01
N LEU A 639 -28.82 -3.58 22.92
CA LEU A 639 -29.19 -2.31 23.56
C LEU A 639 -30.54 -1.78 23.05
N ALA A 640 -30.83 -1.91 21.74
CA ALA A 640 -32.12 -1.52 21.18
C ALA A 640 -33.27 -2.38 21.72
N TYR A 641 -33.09 -3.71 21.78
CA TYR A 641 -34.06 -4.63 22.34
C TYR A 641 -34.24 -4.44 23.85
N ARG A 642 -33.18 -4.06 24.58
CA ARG A 642 -33.26 -3.71 26.00
C ARG A 642 -34.15 -2.50 26.20
N GLY A 643 -33.90 -1.41 25.44
CA GLY A 643 -34.75 -0.23 25.46
C GLY A 643 -36.22 -0.55 25.14
N TRP A 644 -36.48 -1.41 24.15
CA TRP A 644 -37.85 -1.85 23.86
C TRP A 644 -38.48 -2.60 25.05
N LEU A 645 -37.76 -3.53 25.68
CA LEU A 645 -38.24 -4.24 26.86
C LEU A 645 -38.53 -3.29 28.04
N GLU A 646 -37.67 -2.29 28.27
CA GLU A 646 -37.87 -1.29 29.32
C GLU A 646 -39.13 -0.45 29.07
N LYS A 647 -39.37 0.02 27.84
CA LYS A 647 -40.62 0.73 27.49
C LYS A 647 -41.85 -0.15 27.74
N LEU A 648 -41.79 -1.43 27.41
CA LEU A 648 -42.87 -2.38 27.70
C LEU A 648 -43.08 -2.62 29.20
N ASN A 649 -42.06 -2.44 30.03
CA ASN A 649 -42.17 -2.52 31.49
C ASN A 649 -42.61 -1.20 32.14
N GLY A 650 -42.80 -0.13 31.35
CA GLY A 650 -43.14 1.19 31.86
C GLY A 650 -41.95 2.02 32.33
N ASN A 651 -40.72 1.55 32.09
CA ASN A 651 -39.49 2.26 32.41
C ASN A 651 -39.05 3.16 31.25
N ASP A 652 -38.14 4.11 31.52
CA ASP A 652 -37.56 4.97 30.49
C ASP A 652 -36.63 4.17 29.55
N PRO A 653 -36.95 4.07 28.24
CA PRO A 653 -36.12 3.35 27.28
C PRO A 653 -34.95 4.20 26.74
N VAL A 654 -34.98 5.52 26.92
CA VAL A 654 -34.09 6.47 26.22
C VAL A 654 -32.60 6.18 26.48
N PRO A 655 -32.12 5.89 27.71
CA PRO A 655 -30.71 5.63 27.95
C PRO A 655 -30.13 4.49 27.10
N TRP A 656 -30.91 3.41 26.94
CA TRP A 656 -30.53 2.24 26.14
C TRP A 656 -30.61 2.53 24.64
N LEU A 657 -31.70 3.17 24.20
CA LEU A 657 -31.93 3.48 22.81
C LEU A 657 -30.93 4.52 22.27
N GLU A 658 -30.56 5.52 23.07
CA GLU A 658 -29.53 6.49 22.68
C GLU A 658 -28.15 5.85 22.54
N ARG A 659 -27.77 4.97 23.47
CA ARG A 659 -26.49 4.25 23.39
C ARG A 659 -26.43 3.38 22.14
N SER A 660 -27.52 2.67 21.83
CA SER A 660 -27.66 1.93 20.57
C SER A 660 -27.61 2.85 19.34
N PHE A 661 -28.30 3.99 19.39
CA PHE A 661 -28.39 4.93 18.27
C PHE A 661 -27.05 5.57 17.91
N LYS A 662 -26.21 5.85 18.92
CA LYS A 662 -24.87 6.43 18.78
C LYS A 662 -23.80 5.37 18.44
N GLY A 663 -24.05 4.10 18.77
CA GLY A 663 -23.12 2.99 18.54
C GLY A 663 -22.96 2.55 17.09
N TYR A 664 -22.11 1.54 16.91
CA TYR A 664 -21.76 0.96 15.61
C TYR A 664 -22.03 -0.57 15.57
N PRO A 665 -22.59 -1.10 14.47
CA PRO A 665 -22.98 -0.37 13.26
C PRO A 665 -24.19 0.52 13.47
N ARG A 666 -24.34 1.55 12.63
CA ARG A 666 -25.46 2.48 12.74
C ARG A 666 -26.76 1.83 12.25
N ILE A 667 -27.46 1.14 13.14
CA ILE A 667 -28.72 0.46 12.82
C ILE A 667 -29.93 1.40 12.80
N GLY A 668 -30.90 1.08 11.95
CA GLY A 668 -32.17 1.82 11.84
C GLY A 668 -33.17 1.50 12.97
N LEU A 669 -33.05 0.34 13.61
CA LEU A 669 -34.01 -0.11 14.63
C LEU A 669 -34.09 0.83 15.84
N SER A 670 -32.95 1.25 16.39
CA SER A 670 -32.93 2.18 17.54
C SER A 670 -33.49 3.55 17.19
N ALA A 671 -33.21 4.05 15.98
CA ALA A 671 -33.81 5.28 15.48
C ALA A 671 -35.34 5.15 15.37
N LEU A 672 -35.85 4.04 14.86
CA LEU A 672 -37.30 3.79 14.81
C LEU A 672 -37.93 3.74 16.21
N LEU A 673 -37.28 3.07 17.16
CA LEU A 673 -37.77 2.95 18.54
C LEU A 673 -37.77 4.31 19.28
N LEU A 674 -36.75 5.14 19.07
CA LEU A 674 -36.72 6.53 19.56
C LEU A 674 -37.83 7.36 18.92
N ALA A 675 -38.06 7.20 17.60
CA ALA A 675 -39.13 7.89 16.91
C ALA A 675 -40.51 7.55 17.51
N ARG A 676 -40.76 6.26 17.79
CA ARG A 676 -42.00 5.81 18.45
C ARG A 676 -42.12 6.33 19.88
N HIS A 677 -41.01 6.35 20.63
CA HIS A 677 -41.00 6.87 22.00
C HIS A 677 -41.42 8.35 22.02
N TYR A 678 -40.73 9.21 21.26
CA TYR A 678 -41.03 10.64 21.20
C TYR A 678 -42.40 10.94 20.59
N LEU A 679 -42.90 10.11 19.67
CA LEU A 679 -44.28 10.21 19.20
C LEU A 679 -45.29 9.98 20.34
N GLY A 680 -44.99 9.06 21.26
CA GLY A 680 -45.81 8.78 22.44
C GLY A 680 -45.74 9.87 23.51
N GLU A 681 -44.60 10.58 23.61
CA GLU A 681 -44.42 11.76 24.47
C GLU A 681 -44.89 13.08 23.79
N GLU A 682 -45.52 12.99 22.62
CA GLU A 682 -46.02 14.12 21.83
C GLU A 682 -44.92 15.11 21.35
N ASP A 683 -43.65 14.71 21.35
CA ASP A 683 -42.53 15.45 20.73
C ASP A 683 -42.43 15.06 19.24
N TRP A 684 -43.36 15.61 18.45
CA TRP A 684 -43.50 15.35 17.01
C TRP A 684 -42.24 15.69 16.21
N PHE A 685 -41.50 16.71 16.64
CA PHE A 685 -40.30 17.15 15.94
C PHE A 685 -39.19 16.09 16.05
N LYS A 686 -38.87 15.63 17.27
CA LYS A 686 -37.90 14.55 17.46
C LYS A 686 -38.38 13.25 16.83
N ALA A 687 -39.66 12.93 16.95
CA ALA A 687 -40.24 11.73 16.32
C ALA A 687 -39.98 11.69 14.80
N ARG A 688 -40.21 12.81 14.10
CA ARG A 688 -39.95 12.93 12.66
C ARG A 688 -38.46 12.87 12.33
N GLN A 689 -37.60 13.53 13.12
CA GLN A 689 -36.16 13.49 12.91
C GLN A 689 -35.61 12.06 12.99
N PHE A 690 -35.93 11.33 14.05
CA PHE A 690 -35.48 9.96 14.22
C PHE A 690 -36.08 9.00 13.17
N ALA A 691 -37.32 9.21 12.75
CA ALA A 691 -37.92 8.45 11.64
C ALA A 691 -37.17 8.66 10.32
N THR A 692 -36.77 9.90 10.00
CA THR A 692 -35.93 10.19 8.82
C THR A 692 -34.58 9.46 8.90
N VAL A 693 -33.93 9.49 10.06
CA VAL A 693 -32.67 8.78 10.26
C VAL A 693 -32.85 7.26 10.12
N ALA A 694 -33.96 6.70 10.63
CA ALA A 694 -34.27 5.28 10.51
C ALA A 694 -34.35 4.83 9.03
N ILE A 695 -35.03 5.62 8.19
CA ILE A 695 -35.12 5.37 6.74
C ILE A 695 -33.72 5.42 6.10
N GLY A 696 -32.92 6.44 6.43
CA GLY A 696 -31.58 6.60 5.88
C GLY A 696 -30.62 5.47 6.27
N ARG A 697 -30.73 4.92 7.49
CA ARG A 697 -29.87 3.83 7.98
C ARG A 697 -30.27 2.44 7.47
N ALA A 698 -31.51 2.24 7.04
CA ALA A 698 -32.00 0.94 6.59
C ALA A 698 -32.97 1.05 5.39
N PRO A 699 -32.54 1.64 4.25
CA PRO A 699 -33.45 1.90 3.12
C PRO A 699 -34.00 0.61 2.49
N GLY A 700 -33.27 -0.52 2.60
CA GLY A 700 -33.72 -1.82 2.11
C GLY A 700 -34.75 -2.54 2.99
N ASN A 701 -34.96 -2.11 4.25
CA ASN A 701 -35.91 -2.74 5.15
C ASN A 701 -37.32 -2.14 4.98
N ARG A 702 -38.11 -2.71 4.07
CA ARG A 702 -39.46 -2.21 3.73
C ARG A 702 -40.36 -2.02 4.95
N THR A 703 -40.38 -2.96 5.88
CA THR A 703 -41.22 -2.89 7.08
C THR A 703 -40.85 -1.69 7.96
N LEU A 704 -39.54 -1.52 8.22
CA LEU A 704 -39.02 -0.40 8.98
C LEU A 704 -39.30 0.94 8.29
N VAL A 705 -39.08 1.02 6.98
CA VAL A 705 -39.30 2.23 6.18
C VAL A 705 -40.77 2.63 6.16
N LEU A 706 -41.68 1.67 5.95
CA LEU A 706 -43.12 1.93 5.97
C LEU A 706 -43.57 2.49 7.31
N GLU A 707 -43.05 1.95 8.40
CA GLU A 707 -43.40 2.41 9.72
C GLU A 707 -42.80 3.78 10.06
N ALA A 708 -41.54 4.02 9.72
CA ALA A 708 -40.93 5.33 9.86
C ALA A 708 -41.70 6.40 9.05
N ARG A 709 -42.15 6.08 7.83
CA ARG A 709 -42.99 6.96 7.03
C ARG A 709 -44.35 7.26 7.68
N ARG A 710 -44.96 6.29 8.36
CA ARG A 710 -46.19 6.54 9.14
C ARG A 710 -45.96 7.57 10.25
N ILE A 711 -44.83 7.48 10.95
CA ILE A 711 -44.45 8.46 11.99
C ILE A 711 -44.16 9.83 11.37
N GLN A 712 -43.45 9.88 10.22
CA GLN A 712 -43.20 11.12 9.50
C GLN A 712 -44.50 11.83 9.10
N ASN A 713 -45.47 11.07 8.61
CA ASN A 713 -46.74 11.57 8.11
C ASN A 713 -47.79 11.80 9.22
N ALA A 714 -47.49 11.42 10.47
CA ALA A 714 -48.40 11.61 11.57
C ALA A 714 -48.58 13.12 11.86
N SER A 715 -49.84 13.57 11.97
CA SER A 715 -50.20 14.97 12.15
C SER A 715 -50.53 15.27 13.61
N PRO A 716 -49.95 16.33 14.23
CA PRO A 716 -50.34 16.79 15.57
C PRO A 716 -51.84 17.10 15.68
N TRP A 717 -52.44 17.49 14.56
CA TRP A 717 -53.84 17.92 14.45
C TRP A 717 -54.85 16.76 14.36
N SER A 718 -54.37 15.52 14.21
CA SER A 718 -55.25 14.34 14.06
C SER A 718 -55.83 13.80 15.38
N ARG A 719 -55.26 14.18 16.54
CA ARG A 719 -55.77 13.80 17.87
C ARG A 719 -56.46 14.94 18.63
N ALA A 720 -56.19 16.19 18.28
CA ALA A 720 -56.64 17.36 19.05
C ALA A 720 -58.03 17.90 18.63
N GLY A 721 -58.73 17.24 17.70
CA GLY A 721 -59.91 17.82 17.06
C GLY A 721 -61.13 16.90 16.91
N GLN A 722 -61.19 15.73 17.55
CA GLN A 722 -62.38 14.88 17.43
C GLN A 722 -63.38 15.19 18.54
N SER A 723 -64.44 15.92 18.18
CA SER A 723 -65.63 16.00 19.01
C SER A 723 -66.36 14.63 19.00
N PRO A 724 -67.06 14.25 20.07
CA PRO A 724 -67.77 12.96 20.15
C PRO A 724 -68.73 12.68 18.98
N GLY A 725 -69.21 13.72 18.29
CA GLY A 725 -70.12 13.59 17.14
C GLY A 725 -69.46 13.04 15.87
N GLU A 726 -68.18 13.32 15.63
CA GLU A 726 -67.48 12.86 14.42
C GLU A 726 -67.13 11.36 14.47
N LEU A 727 -67.07 10.77 15.67
CA LEU A 727 -66.88 9.33 15.89
C LEU A 727 -68.14 8.51 15.59
N GLU A 728 -69.33 9.11 15.68
CA GLU A 728 -70.61 8.44 15.40
C GLU A 728 -70.90 8.43 13.88
N GLU A 729 -70.57 9.52 13.17
CA GLU A 729 -70.64 9.60 11.70
C GLU A 729 -69.70 8.61 11.01
N LEU A 730 -68.49 8.41 11.54
CA LEU A 730 -67.53 7.43 11.01
C LEU A 730 -67.95 5.97 11.28
N ARG A 731 -68.76 5.71 12.30
CA ARG A 731 -69.32 4.38 12.61
C ARG A 731 -70.51 4.02 11.71
N GLU A 732 -71.32 5.00 11.31
CA GLU A 732 -72.40 4.82 10.32
C GLU A 732 -71.85 4.60 8.91
N LEU A 733 -70.76 5.30 8.53
CA LEU A 733 -70.08 5.09 7.24
C LEU A 733 -69.31 3.77 7.12
N LEU A 734 -69.08 3.06 8.23
CA LEU A 734 -68.37 1.78 8.29
C LEU A 734 -69.31 0.56 8.53
N LYS A 735 -70.60 0.79 8.71
CA LYS A 735 -71.65 -0.25 8.61
C LYS A 735 -72.17 -0.32 7.18
#